data_AF-A0AA36MT77-F1
#
_entry.id   AF-A0AA36MT77-F1
#
_cell.length_a   1.000
_cell.length_b   1.000
_cell.length_c   1.000
_cell.angle_alpha   90.00
_cell.angle_beta   90.00
_cell.angle_gamma   90.00
#
_symmetry.space_group_name_H-M   'P 1'
#
loop_
_entity.id
_entity.type
_entity.pdbx_description
1 polymer ?
#
loop_
_entity_poly.entity_id
_entity_poly.type
_entity_poly.pdbx_seq_one_letter_code
_entity_poly.pdbx_strand_id
1 'polypeptide(L)'
;MVALAGSNFTKKRALLDKALEELIAHWGMDTPAPAQVVLAAAAALGTMKRQGAMSGVGLYGFESYGEDYPFGHMGAPSKPDKEKEKEEAPSLIVCRWIVKHCPSRADVEDDHRERERGRENRSMTTTAGVRLAAETLYKEEQTFDWLKLLNFLPEHSLPQPVNASQCSRDEARRLAESFLRSTDTVFLNFQQERARHEAHPPAEAKDRQKAEQDMQGNMELFLRGLCSFCPSVDCMMKLVAHLRKSWEPLLEVITPMIFSRFRSLNFGKEDKECLRKMIQEVRFMQSDDTAVALLQNQNHPSEAFREREIVDFIKLVTEDRGRVRAAGPQLQSAARRWLVRYYGRPIDRPMERKEDKMAVSEMSRLDYQVMKRDIREAMRNALTGWHLILDLPCFKEEEETVRNLLFELSQSYFFKDQDPLLVLDCILDLEAEVASMRVWQLELEIQRIAIKSVRDAQDASEADHDANLLALLFETPTKLRYIIIEAFASFRQAAVDLSRLLQNEPIWSRLLSKKWLSAPGINEANLYNTQQTGMRMLKESAAHLDKGTINLSALHTIIRHRTVYESLVAQVAAKPTAIPESDAKLRKFDTEYEHLRAYVKLFCSSASIEAADLQVLIDGISTNYTTLELNTAASKFNGMAVRPHMSWLFSLKGSEVFNGIWKQTARPEGESERRIQQDEVVNKIIPTARQTWEGLAKSVESGEAVLKDIRWVVDFAWNNVQLELKLLESTTSSERPWVAEAADLCRSMRLAAKLRSWAPSMLHLRDQSLSELFKETPKDECVEKLNDVVREYEHMWEMTLGEMTTRVNPYRETINTLSEAMQDYTITAAKHDKSLEWLLQHSSTEDFNRLISLCTPNTDDPIILAAIASLKQMRTFLAEALFTKPPYSGLKKFIEELSRLTVDEAEQKCLESVQSSFEPMLDLLTTHSRTPGVQACYDLKKISQTGTFHVTCALSESAQLTCKMPPDSEFDFEALAELRRQLLMTDVPYELDGAKNLPAMLDVLVNKLEVLEDFGRCTMELFRLGHFAYRINQEVLVVPPDDSLESMATKLQALQQQLEDWQQAVSDARSKHYFLNYYTVRELCFLTDLLPCVDQPKEWGQVWPLLQCVDLSADEKVTRDKIKKALKRDLTLLRSSSGEPDKEVKLLNDVGSVLGELFEGVLPQVRPLEVFI
;
A
#
# COMPACT_ATOMS: atom_id res chain seq x y z
N MET A 1 -44.06 5.97 -48.39
CA MET A 1 -42.81 5.22 -48.67
C MET A 1 -41.82 5.98 -49.56
N VAL A 2 -42.18 6.40 -50.79
CA VAL A 2 -41.26 7.19 -51.66
C VAL A 2 -40.78 8.50 -50.99
N ALA A 3 -41.68 9.22 -50.33
CA ALA A 3 -41.33 10.42 -49.55
C ALA A 3 -40.50 10.14 -48.28
N LEU A 4 -40.54 8.90 -47.75
CA LEU A 4 -39.74 8.45 -46.59
C LEU A 4 -38.30 8.12 -47.01
N ALA A 5 -38.08 7.63 -48.23
CA ALA A 5 -36.74 7.22 -48.67
C ALA A 5 -35.80 8.42 -48.88
N GLY A 6 -36.34 9.59 -49.26
CA GLY A 6 -35.56 10.80 -49.61
C GLY A 6 -35.52 11.92 -48.56
N SER A 7 -36.14 11.75 -47.39
CA SER A 7 -36.22 12.80 -46.35
C SER A 7 -35.07 12.73 -45.33
N ASN A 8 -34.73 13.87 -44.69
CA ASN A 8 -33.85 13.90 -43.52
C ASN A 8 -34.54 13.22 -42.32
N PHE A 9 -33.75 12.87 -41.29
CA PHE A 9 -34.23 12.03 -40.18
C PHE A 9 -35.48 12.59 -39.48
N THR A 10 -35.50 13.90 -39.16
CA THR A 10 -36.64 14.59 -38.54
C THR A 10 -37.90 14.50 -39.40
N LYS A 11 -37.78 14.71 -40.72
CA LYS A 11 -38.91 14.61 -41.66
C LYS A 11 -39.32 13.16 -41.95
N LYS A 12 -38.41 12.19 -41.81
CA LYS A 12 -38.72 10.76 -41.87
C LYS A 12 -39.60 10.33 -40.69
N ARG A 13 -39.32 10.85 -39.49
CA ARG A 13 -40.12 10.60 -38.28
C ARG A 13 -41.55 11.09 -38.45
N ALA A 14 -41.74 12.37 -38.77
CA ALA A 14 -43.08 12.96 -38.95
C ALA A 14 -43.91 12.26 -40.05
N LEU A 15 -43.27 11.85 -41.15
CA LEU A 15 -43.95 11.11 -42.22
C LEU A 15 -44.31 9.68 -41.83
N LEU A 16 -43.50 9.02 -40.99
CA LEU A 16 -43.79 7.68 -40.47
C LEU A 16 -44.94 7.74 -39.47
N ASP A 17 -44.91 8.69 -38.53
CA ASP A 17 -45.97 8.88 -37.54
C ASP A 17 -47.30 9.18 -38.24
N LYS A 18 -47.32 10.06 -39.24
CA LYS A 18 -48.52 10.32 -40.05
C LYS A 18 -49.02 9.07 -40.80
N ALA A 19 -48.11 8.26 -41.34
CA ALA A 19 -48.50 7.02 -42.03
C ALA A 19 -49.07 5.98 -41.06
N LEU A 20 -48.53 5.88 -39.85
CA LEU A 20 -49.07 5.03 -38.79
C LEU A 20 -50.43 5.56 -38.30
N GLU A 21 -50.60 6.87 -38.16
CA GLU A 21 -51.89 7.50 -37.83
C GLU A 21 -52.96 7.22 -38.89
N GLU A 22 -52.63 7.35 -40.19
CA GLU A 22 -53.55 7.05 -41.29
C GLU A 22 -53.92 5.55 -41.32
N LEU A 23 -52.94 4.67 -41.04
CA LEU A 23 -53.18 3.23 -40.91
C LEU A 23 -54.14 2.93 -39.74
N ILE A 24 -53.92 3.55 -38.59
CA ILE A 24 -54.77 3.41 -37.39
C ILE A 24 -56.16 3.98 -37.65
N ALA A 25 -56.27 5.12 -38.33
CA ALA A 25 -57.56 5.73 -38.69
C ALA A 25 -58.36 4.82 -39.63
N HIS A 26 -57.68 4.10 -40.54
CA HIS A 26 -58.32 3.12 -41.43
C HIS A 26 -58.74 1.84 -40.68
N TRP A 27 -57.94 1.38 -39.72
CA TRP A 27 -58.22 0.17 -38.93
C TRP A 27 -59.31 0.40 -37.86
N GLY A 28 -59.34 1.60 -37.29
CA GLY A 28 -60.15 1.99 -36.14
C GLY A 28 -59.41 1.78 -34.81
N MET A 29 -59.61 2.71 -33.86
CA MET A 29 -59.00 2.64 -32.53
C MET A 29 -59.55 1.49 -31.67
N ASP A 30 -60.77 1.03 -31.92
CA ASP A 30 -61.47 0.00 -31.13
C ASP A 30 -61.42 -1.39 -31.77
N THR A 31 -61.05 -1.48 -33.04
CA THR A 31 -61.00 -2.74 -33.77
C THR A 31 -59.74 -3.51 -33.37
N PRO A 32 -59.83 -4.79 -32.93
CA PRO A 32 -58.65 -5.58 -32.58
C PRO A 32 -57.73 -5.74 -33.79
N ALA A 33 -56.46 -5.41 -33.61
CA ALA A 33 -55.44 -5.52 -34.65
C ALA A 33 -54.63 -6.82 -34.51
N PRO A 34 -54.17 -7.44 -35.60
CA PRO A 34 -53.29 -8.60 -35.52
C PRO A 34 -52.00 -8.25 -34.77
N ALA A 35 -51.60 -9.12 -33.84
CA ALA A 35 -50.39 -8.97 -33.01
C ALA A 35 -49.15 -8.54 -33.82
N GLN A 36 -48.95 -9.14 -34.99
CA GLN A 36 -47.83 -8.87 -35.89
C GLN A 36 -47.81 -7.41 -36.40
N VAL A 37 -48.99 -6.81 -36.64
CA VAL A 37 -49.11 -5.42 -37.10
C VAL A 37 -48.77 -4.46 -35.96
N VAL A 38 -49.23 -4.76 -34.74
CA VAL A 38 -48.94 -3.95 -33.55
C VAL A 38 -47.45 -4.00 -33.20
N LEU A 39 -46.83 -5.20 -33.22
CA LEU A 39 -45.40 -5.37 -32.98
C LEU A 39 -44.53 -4.73 -34.07
N ALA A 40 -44.99 -4.72 -35.33
CA ALA A 40 -44.32 -4.03 -36.43
C ALA A 40 -44.40 -2.51 -36.28
N ALA A 41 -45.55 -1.97 -35.86
CA ALA A 41 -45.70 -0.54 -35.56
C ALA A 41 -44.77 -0.13 -34.38
N ALA A 42 -44.68 -0.94 -33.34
CA ALA A 42 -43.73 -0.74 -32.25
C ALA A 42 -42.27 -0.81 -32.74
N ALA A 43 -41.89 -1.82 -33.53
CA ALA A 43 -40.55 -1.91 -34.11
C ALA A 43 -40.19 -0.69 -34.99
N ALA A 44 -41.16 -0.17 -35.73
CA ALA A 44 -41.00 1.04 -36.54
C ALA A 44 -40.74 2.29 -35.67
N LEU A 45 -41.42 2.43 -34.54
CA LEU A 45 -41.13 3.51 -33.57
C LEU A 45 -39.72 3.39 -32.96
N GLY A 46 -39.27 2.16 -32.67
CA GLY A 46 -37.98 1.90 -32.01
C GLY A 46 -36.76 1.97 -32.93
N THR A 47 -36.89 1.54 -34.19
CA THR A 47 -35.80 1.60 -35.20
C THR A 47 -35.29 3.03 -35.44
N MET A 48 -36.17 4.02 -35.38
CA MET A 48 -35.80 5.41 -35.57
C MET A 48 -34.90 5.93 -34.42
N LYS A 49 -35.16 5.58 -33.16
CA LYS A 49 -34.35 6.03 -32.00
C LYS A 49 -32.88 5.56 -32.10
N ARG A 50 -32.61 4.42 -32.75
CA ARG A 50 -31.26 3.83 -32.85
C ARG A 50 -30.34 4.54 -33.86
N GLN A 51 -30.90 5.17 -34.90
CA GLN A 51 -30.09 5.82 -35.94
C GLN A 51 -29.47 7.16 -35.50
N GLY A 52 -30.04 7.84 -34.50
CA GLY A 52 -29.46 9.05 -33.92
C GLY A 52 -28.28 8.82 -32.96
N ALA A 53 -28.14 7.61 -32.40
CA ALA A 53 -27.10 7.28 -31.42
C ALA A 53 -25.80 6.76 -32.07
N MET A 54 -25.84 6.23 -33.29
CA MET A 54 -24.69 5.62 -33.99
C MET A 54 -23.77 6.63 -34.69
N SER A 55 -24.16 7.90 -34.85
CA SER A 55 -23.37 8.90 -35.58
C SER A 55 -22.29 9.61 -34.75
N GLY A 56 -21.96 9.12 -33.54
CA GLY A 56 -21.07 9.80 -32.59
C GLY A 56 -19.85 9.03 -32.10
N VAL A 57 -19.59 7.80 -32.56
CA VAL A 57 -18.48 6.98 -32.04
C VAL A 57 -17.35 6.89 -33.07
N GLY A 58 -16.36 7.76 -32.91
CA GLY A 58 -15.06 7.66 -33.59
C GLY A 58 -14.12 6.73 -32.82
N LEU A 59 -13.25 6.03 -33.58
CA LEU A 59 -12.17 5.15 -33.12
C LEU A 59 -11.31 5.75 -32.01
N TYR A 60 -11.23 5.04 -30.86
CA TYR A 60 -10.05 4.71 -30.01
C TYR A 60 -10.62 3.78 -28.92
N GLY A 61 -10.14 2.54 -28.77
CA GLY A 61 -9.03 2.21 -27.87
C GLY A 61 -9.59 1.38 -26.71
N PHE A 62 -9.05 0.18 -26.50
CA PHE A 62 -9.43 -0.77 -25.44
C PHE A 62 -9.42 -0.13 -24.05
N GLU A 63 -10.54 -0.21 -23.32
CA GLU A 63 -10.58 -0.18 -21.85
C GLU A 63 -11.66 -1.17 -21.38
N SER A 64 -11.24 -2.20 -20.64
CA SER A 64 -12.13 -3.11 -19.94
C SER A 64 -11.90 -3.01 -18.44
N TYR A 65 -13.00 -2.84 -17.71
CA TYR A 65 -13.23 -2.95 -16.28
C TYR A 65 -12.77 -1.79 -15.37
N GLY A 66 -13.74 -0.91 -15.11
CA GLY A 66 -13.83 -0.05 -13.93
C GLY A 66 -15.27 0.42 -13.75
N GLU A 67 -15.98 -0.18 -12.80
CA GLU A 67 -17.29 0.27 -12.31
C GLU A 67 -17.19 1.63 -11.59
N ASP A 68 -18.35 2.26 -11.43
CA ASP A 68 -18.68 3.44 -10.60
C ASP A 68 -18.51 4.85 -11.20
N TYR A 69 -19.63 5.37 -11.72
CA TYR A 69 -19.98 6.80 -11.71
C TYR A 69 -21.44 6.99 -11.31
N PRO A 70 -21.73 7.92 -10.37
CA PRO A 70 -22.99 8.64 -10.37
C PRO A 70 -22.81 10.17 -10.54
N PHE A 71 -23.80 10.73 -11.23
CA PHE A 71 -24.22 12.12 -11.49
C PHE A 71 -23.98 13.15 -10.35
N GLY A 72 -23.92 14.48 -10.56
CA GLY A 72 -24.25 15.31 -11.73
C GLY A 72 -24.13 16.83 -11.43
N HIS A 73 -24.33 17.62 -12.48
CA HIS A 73 -24.16 19.08 -12.62
C HIS A 73 -24.95 20.01 -11.69
N MET A 74 -24.35 21.17 -11.36
CA MET A 74 -24.99 22.51 -11.37
C MET A 74 -23.97 23.63 -11.65
N GLY A 75 -24.18 24.39 -12.74
CA GLY A 75 -23.96 25.85 -12.79
C GLY A 75 -22.58 26.43 -13.15
N ALA A 76 -22.15 26.34 -14.42
CA ALA A 76 -21.25 27.32 -15.05
C ALA A 76 -21.89 27.81 -16.37
N PRO A 77 -21.71 29.09 -16.77
CA PRO A 77 -22.44 29.68 -17.88
C PRO A 77 -22.11 28.95 -19.18
N SER A 78 -23.13 28.38 -19.80
CA SER A 78 -23.02 27.69 -21.07
C SER A 78 -22.48 28.65 -22.13
N LYS A 79 -21.40 28.23 -22.80
CA LYS A 79 -21.17 28.64 -24.18
C LYS A 79 -22.45 28.33 -24.96
N PRO A 80 -22.89 29.16 -25.92
CA PRO A 80 -24.12 28.92 -26.65
C PRO A 80 -24.04 27.55 -27.33
N ASP A 81 -24.79 26.60 -26.80
CA ASP A 81 -25.03 25.30 -27.41
C ASP A 81 -25.55 25.55 -28.82
N LYS A 82 -24.87 24.98 -29.81
CA LYS A 82 -25.46 24.81 -31.14
C LYS A 82 -26.78 24.08 -30.91
N GLU A 83 -27.90 24.73 -31.25
CA GLU A 83 -29.25 24.18 -31.16
C GLU A 83 -29.26 22.74 -31.67
N LYS A 84 -29.28 21.77 -30.75
CA LYS A 84 -29.69 20.42 -31.08
C LYS A 84 -31.15 20.53 -31.46
N GLU A 85 -31.48 20.31 -32.73
CA GLU A 85 -32.87 20.22 -33.20
C GLU A 85 -33.63 19.30 -32.23
N LYS A 86 -34.58 19.87 -31.50
CA LYS A 86 -35.38 19.15 -30.51
C LYS A 86 -36.23 18.14 -31.27
N GLU A 87 -35.91 16.85 -31.14
CA GLU A 87 -36.63 15.77 -31.79
C GLU A 87 -38.12 15.85 -31.43
N GLU A 88 -39.00 15.87 -32.44
CA GLU A 88 -40.46 15.94 -32.23
C GLU A 88 -40.94 14.68 -31.50
N ALA A 89 -41.83 14.85 -30.51
CA ALA A 89 -42.39 13.73 -29.75
C ALA A 89 -43.19 12.80 -30.68
N PRO A 90 -43.17 11.47 -30.45
CA PRO A 90 -43.95 10.53 -31.23
C PRO A 90 -45.45 10.82 -31.15
N SER A 91 -46.16 10.46 -32.22
CA SER A 91 -47.63 10.51 -32.24
C SER A 91 -48.26 9.79 -31.04
N LEU A 92 -49.04 10.55 -30.25
CA LEU A 92 -49.83 10.03 -29.13
C LEU A 92 -50.88 9.02 -29.59
N ILE A 93 -51.44 9.18 -30.80
CA ILE A 93 -52.42 8.27 -31.38
C ILE A 93 -51.77 6.89 -31.58
N VAL A 94 -50.56 6.86 -32.15
CA VAL A 94 -49.80 5.62 -32.36
C VAL A 94 -49.44 4.97 -31.02
N CYS A 95 -48.98 5.74 -30.04
CA CYS A 95 -48.63 5.22 -28.72
C CYS A 95 -49.85 4.60 -28.00
N ARG A 96 -51.00 5.29 -28.02
CA ARG A 96 -52.27 4.78 -27.44
C ARG A 96 -52.72 3.49 -28.13
N TRP A 97 -52.61 3.44 -29.45
CA TRP A 97 -52.99 2.25 -30.21
C TRP A 97 -52.10 1.05 -29.88
N ILE A 98 -50.78 1.26 -29.75
CA ILE A 98 -49.85 0.22 -29.32
C ILE A 98 -50.19 -0.28 -27.91
N VAL A 99 -50.40 0.61 -26.93
CA VAL A 99 -50.78 0.20 -25.56
C VAL A 99 -52.07 -0.60 -25.53
N LYS A 100 -53.06 -0.20 -26.35
CA LYS A 100 -54.39 -0.82 -26.34
C LYS A 100 -54.39 -2.21 -26.97
N HIS A 101 -53.62 -2.41 -28.03
CA HIS A 101 -53.67 -3.62 -28.86
C HIS A 101 -52.41 -4.49 -28.75
N CYS A 102 -51.46 -4.15 -27.88
CA CYS A 102 -50.27 -4.99 -27.68
C CYS A 102 -50.72 -6.37 -27.17
N PRO A 103 -50.35 -7.46 -27.87
CA PRO A 103 -50.68 -8.82 -27.42
C PRO A 103 -50.00 -9.12 -26.08
N SER A 104 -50.40 -10.17 -25.35
CA SER A 104 -49.61 -10.62 -24.20
C SER A 104 -48.34 -11.34 -24.68
N ARG A 105 -47.33 -11.50 -23.82
CA ARG A 105 -46.10 -12.23 -24.18
C ARG A 105 -46.38 -13.70 -24.49
N ALA A 106 -47.33 -14.31 -23.77
CA ALA A 106 -47.76 -15.69 -24.01
C ALA A 106 -48.35 -15.87 -25.42
N ASP A 107 -49.12 -14.89 -25.93
CA ASP A 107 -49.70 -14.94 -27.27
C ASP A 107 -48.65 -14.89 -28.40
N VAL A 108 -47.43 -14.43 -28.10
CA VAL A 108 -46.33 -14.27 -29.07
C VAL A 108 -45.41 -15.50 -29.08
N GLU A 109 -45.32 -16.24 -27.97
CA GLU A 109 -44.42 -17.40 -27.82
C GLU A 109 -45.00 -18.68 -28.46
N ASP A 110 -46.32 -18.82 -28.59
CA ASP A 110 -46.98 -20.02 -29.16
C ASP A 110 -46.89 -20.13 -30.71
N ASP A 111 -46.69 -19.02 -31.42
CA ASP A 111 -46.74 -18.99 -32.90
C ASP A 111 -45.36 -19.25 -33.56
N HIS A 112 -44.26 -19.34 -32.79
CA HIS A 112 -42.89 -19.19 -33.35
C HIS A 112 -41.84 -20.18 -32.80
N ARG A 113 -42.01 -21.47 -33.09
CA ARG A 113 -40.96 -22.51 -32.97
C ARG A 113 -40.03 -22.65 -34.21
N GLU A 114 -40.17 -21.82 -35.25
CA GLU A 114 -39.30 -21.88 -36.44
C GLU A 114 -38.60 -20.53 -36.73
N ARG A 115 -37.26 -20.54 -36.74
CA ARG A 115 -36.26 -19.52 -37.24
C ARG A 115 -35.51 -18.72 -36.16
N GLU A 116 -34.25 -19.11 -35.91
CA GLU A 116 -33.41 -18.53 -34.83
C GLU A 116 -32.36 -17.46 -35.21
N ARG A 117 -32.02 -17.21 -36.47
CA ARG A 117 -30.87 -16.31 -36.79
C ARG A 117 -31.18 -14.83 -37.06
N GLY A 118 -32.44 -14.38 -36.94
CA GLY A 118 -32.85 -12.97 -37.09
C GLY A 118 -33.49 -12.35 -35.84
N ARG A 119 -33.43 -13.06 -34.71
CA ARG A 119 -34.30 -12.87 -33.54
C ARG A 119 -33.90 -11.68 -32.66
N GLU A 120 -32.61 -11.51 -32.37
CA GLU A 120 -32.13 -10.50 -31.42
C GLU A 120 -32.35 -9.06 -31.88
N ASN A 121 -32.11 -8.78 -33.17
CA ASN A 121 -32.24 -7.42 -33.70
C ASN A 121 -33.70 -6.95 -33.79
N ARG A 122 -34.64 -7.84 -34.14
CA ARG A 122 -36.08 -7.48 -34.18
C ARG A 122 -36.65 -7.30 -32.79
N SER A 123 -36.32 -8.20 -31.86
CA SER A 123 -36.74 -8.09 -30.45
C SER A 123 -36.27 -6.77 -29.84
N MET A 124 -35.00 -6.38 -30.03
CA MET A 124 -34.49 -5.11 -29.50
C MET A 124 -35.21 -3.87 -30.07
N THR A 125 -35.54 -3.86 -31.37
CA THR A 125 -36.23 -2.71 -31.97
C THR A 125 -37.69 -2.61 -31.52
N THR A 126 -38.38 -3.73 -31.36
CA THR A 126 -39.75 -3.75 -30.83
C THR A 126 -39.77 -3.28 -29.38
N THR A 127 -38.91 -3.82 -28.53
CA THR A 127 -38.76 -3.38 -27.13
C THR A 127 -38.44 -1.88 -27.03
N ALA A 128 -37.56 -1.36 -27.89
CA ALA A 128 -37.24 0.06 -27.92
C ALA A 128 -38.44 0.96 -28.28
N GLY A 129 -39.32 0.50 -29.19
CA GLY A 129 -40.51 1.25 -29.57
C GLY A 129 -41.66 1.14 -28.58
N VAL A 130 -41.85 -0.04 -27.97
CA VAL A 130 -42.74 -0.24 -26.82
C VAL A 130 -42.32 0.67 -25.67
N ARG A 131 -41.02 0.75 -25.37
CA ARG A 131 -40.46 1.67 -24.37
C ARG A 131 -40.77 3.12 -24.70
N LEU A 132 -40.57 3.52 -25.95
CA LEU A 132 -40.84 4.89 -26.38
C LEU A 132 -42.33 5.24 -26.22
N ALA A 133 -43.24 4.33 -26.60
CA ALA A 133 -44.67 4.52 -26.41
C ALA A 133 -45.04 4.65 -24.92
N ALA A 134 -44.45 3.82 -24.05
CA ALA A 134 -44.62 3.92 -22.60
C ALA A 134 -44.08 5.24 -22.03
N GLU A 135 -42.86 5.64 -22.41
CA GLU A 135 -42.24 6.91 -21.99
C GLU A 135 -43.10 8.11 -22.40
N THR A 136 -43.61 8.13 -23.63
CA THR A 136 -44.41 9.24 -24.16
C THR A 136 -45.78 9.33 -23.49
N LEU A 137 -46.50 8.21 -23.32
CA LEU A 137 -47.79 8.24 -22.63
C LEU A 137 -47.65 8.63 -21.16
N TYR A 138 -46.60 8.15 -20.50
CA TYR A 138 -46.36 8.49 -19.11
C TYR A 138 -45.99 9.97 -18.93
N LYS A 139 -45.10 10.52 -19.77
CA LYS A 139 -44.67 11.94 -19.66
C LYS A 139 -45.71 12.93 -20.15
N GLU A 140 -46.33 12.68 -21.31
CA GLU A 140 -47.23 13.64 -21.97
C GLU A 140 -48.67 13.54 -21.46
N GLU A 141 -49.17 12.34 -21.17
CA GLU A 141 -50.56 12.12 -20.76
C GLU A 141 -50.73 11.84 -19.26
N GLN A 142 -49.62 11.67 -18.53
CA GLN A 142 -49.63 11.38 -17.09
C GLN A 142 -50.51 10.17 -16.75
N THR A 143 -50.51 9.16 -17.64
CA THR A 143 -51.32 7.95 -17.51
C THR A 143 -50.47 6.71 -17.19
N PHE A 144 -51.03 5.78 -16.44
CA PHE A 144 -50.46 4.46 -16.13
C PHE A 144 -50.97 3.35 -17.06
N ASP A 145 -51.73 3.69 -18.10
CA ASP A 145 -52.21 2.71 -19.09
C ASP A 145 -51.07 1.91 -19.75
N TRP A 146 -49.87 2.49 -19.81
CA TRP A 146 -48.68 1.84 -20.34
C TRP A 146 -48.22 0.63 -19.50
N LEU A 147 -48.69 0.45 -18.26
CA LEU A 147 -48.34 -0.72 -17.44
C LEU A 147 -48.68 -2.04 -18.15
N LYS A 148 -49.67 -2.04 -19.05
CA LYS A 148 -50.02 -3.17 -19.91
C LYS A 148 -48.84 -3.66 -20.79
N LEU A 149 -47.87 -2.79 -21.04
CA LEU A 149 -46.67 -3.09 -21.83
C LEU A 149 -45.52 -3.66 -21.00
N LEU A 150 -45.63 -3.77 -19.67
CA LEU A 150 -44.54 -4.25 -18.80
C LEU A 150 -44.02 -5.64 -19.21
N ASN A 151 -44.90 -6.52 -19.70
CA ASN A 151 -44.52 -7.86 -20.18
C ASN A 151 -43.51 -7.85 -21.35
N PHE A 152 -43.33 -6.70 -22.01
CA PHE A 152 -42.40 -6.51 -23.15
C PHE A 152 -41.17 -5.67 -22.81
N LEU A 153 -41.12 -5.07 -21.62
CA LEU A 153 -40.05 -4.18 -21.20
C LEU A 153 -39.11 -4.93 -20.25
N PRO A 154 -37.85 -5.20 -20.61
CA PRO A 154 -36.87 -5.68 -19.65
C PRO A 154 -36.66 -4.64 -18.54
N GLU A 155 -36.29 -5.09 -17.35
CA GLU A 155 -36.25 -4.26 -16.13
C GLU A 155 -35.42 -2.97 -16.27
N HIS A 156 -34.30 -3.03 -16.98
CA HIS A 156 -33.42 -1.87 -17.22
C HIS A 156 -33.95 -0.87 -18.26
N SER A 157 -35.12 -1.13 -18.84
CA SER A 157 -35.69 -0.34 -19.94
C SER A 157 -36.95 0.46 -19.57
N LEU A 158 -37.33 0.46 -18.29
CA LEU A 158 -38.49 1.18 -17.80
C LEU A 158 -38.31 2.72 -17.94
N PRO A 159 -39.40 3.49 -18.14
CA PRO A 159 -39.35 4.95 -18.14
C PRO A 159 -38.75 5.53 -16.85
N GLN A 160 -38.27 6.77 -16.88
CA GLN A 160 -37.94 7.45 -15.62
C GLN A 160 -39.24 7.83 -14.87
N PRO A 161 -39.36 7.50 -13.58
CA PRO A 161 -40.56 7.80 -12.81
C PRO A 161 -40.73 9.31 -12.60
N VAL A 162 -41.95 9.80 -12.77
CA VAL A 162 -42.32 11.21 -12.58
C VAL A 162 -42.73 11.38 -11.12
N ASN A 163 -42.17 12.38 -10.45
CA ASN A 163 -42.53 12.70 -9.07
C ASN A 163 -43.67 13.72 -9.04
N ALA A 164 -44.74 13.45 -8.30
CA ALA A 164 -45.89 14.37 -8.21
C ALA A 164 -45.49 15.75 -7.66
N SER A 165 -44.51 15.81 -6.77
CA SER A 165 -43.98 17.06 -6.19
C SER A 165 -43.25 17.96 -7.19
N GLN A 166 -42.86 17.42 -8.35
CA GLN A 166 -42.24 18.18 -9.45
C GLN A 166 -43.24 18.59 -10.52
N CYS A 167 -44.48 18.10 -10.44
CA CYS A 167 -45.55 18.41 -11.38
C CYS A 167 -46.35 19.63 -10.93
N SER A 168 -47.08 20.25 -11.85
CA SER A 168 -48.16 21.16 -11.46
C SER A 168 -49.22 20.41 -10.66
N ARG A 169 -49.99 21.13 -9.84
CA ARG A 169 -51.03 20.53 -8.99
C ARG A 169 -52.04 19.68 -9.79
N ASP A 170 -52.40 20.13 -11.00
CA ASP A 170 -53.36 19.44 -11.86
C ASP A 170 -52.74 18.20 -12.55
N GLU A 171 -51.45 18.23 -12.87
CA GLU A 171 -50.72 17.06 -13.38
C GLU A 171 -50.53 16.01 -12.29
N ALA A 172 -50.10 16.42 -11.09
CA ALA A 172 -49.96 15.54 -9.93
C ALA A 172 -51.28 14.83 -9.61
N ARG A 173 -52.40 15.58 -9.65
CA ARG A 173 -53.75 15.03 -9.46
C ARG A 173 -54.11 14.01 -10.55
N ARG A 174 -53.90 14.34 -11.83
CA ARG A 174 -54.18 13.42 -12.94
C ARG A 174 -53.34 12.14 -12.85
N LEU A 175 -52.06 12.28 -12.50
CA LEU A 175 -51.14 11.16 -12.32
C LEU A 175 -51.58 10.25 -11.16
N ALA A 176 -51.98 10.82 -10.02
CA ALA A 176 -52.53 10.08 -8.89
C ALA A 176 -53.87 9.38 -9.22
N GLU A 177 -54.79 10.06 -9.91
CA GLU A 177 -56.06 9.47 -10.35
C GLU A 177 -55.85 8.34 -11.36
N SER A 178 -54.88 8.48 -12.29
CA SER A 178 -54.51 7.41 -13.22
C SER A 178 -53.84 6.23 -12.52
N PHE A 179 -52.95 6.50 -11.56
CA PHE A 179 -52.31 5.48 -10.73
C PHE A 179 -53.34 4.62 -9.99
N LEU A 180 -54.30 5.26 -9.31
CA LEU A 180 -55.31 4.55 -8.53
C LEU A 180 -56.25 3.73 -9.43
N ARG A 181 -56.70 4.30 -10.56
CA ARG A 181 -57.50 3.55 -11.55
C ARG A 181 -56.75 2.34 -12.10
N SER A 182 -55.46 2.49 -12.38
CA SER A 182 -54.63 1.39 -12.89
C SER A 182 -54.40 0.33 -11.83
N THR A 183 -54.20 0.74 -10.57
CA THR A 183 -54.13 -0.15 -9.41
C THR A 183 -55.40 -1.00 -9.29
N ASP A 184 -56.58 -0.36 -9.29
CA ASP A 184 -57.87 -1.03 -9.23
C ASP A 184 -58.08 -1.99 -10.43
N THR A 185 -57.67 -1.56 -11.62
CA THR A 185 -57.78 -2.37 -12.85
C THR A 185 -56.89 -3.61 -12.79
N VAL A 186 -55.64 -3.47 -12.35
CA VAL A 186 -54.69 -4.59 -12.19
C VAL A 186 -55.26 -5.61 -11.19
N PHE A 187 -55.73 -5.16 -10.03
CA PHE A 187 -56.32 -6.07 -9.04
C PHE A 187 -57.62 -6.71 -9.51
N LEU A 188 -58.47 -5.98 -10.23
CA LEU A 188 -59.70 -6.54 -10.80
C LEU A 188 -59.37 -7.62 -11.84
N ASN A 189 -58.41 -7.37 -12.73
CA ASN A 189 -57.96 -8.35 -13.73
C ASN A 189 -57.40 -9.59 -13.06
N PHE A 190 -56.59 -9.42 -12.02
CA PHE A 190 -56.04 -10.54 -11.25
C PHE A 190 -57.12 -11.35 -10.55
N GLN A 191 -58.12 -10.70 -9.94
CA GLN A 191 -59.27 -11.40 -9.35
C GLN A 191 -60.06 -12.18 -10.40
N GLN A 192 -60.25 -11.61 -11.59
CA GLN A 192 -60.94 -12.29 -12.70
C GLN A 192 -60.13 -13.48 -13.23
N GLU A 193 -58.81 -13.33 -13.36
CA GLU A 193 -57.90 -14.38 -13.81
C GLU A 193 -57.86 -15.54 -12.81
N ARG A 194 -57.74 -15.23 -11.52
CA ARG A 194 -57.84 -16.21 -10.43
C ARG A 194 -59.20 -16.92 -10.45
N ALA A 195 -60.30 -16.19 -10.57
CA ALA A 195 -61.64 -16.77 -10.64
C ALA A 195 -61.81 -17.69 -11.86
N ARG A 196 -61.19 -17.35 -13.00
CA ARG A 196 -61.15 -18.21 -14.20
C ARG A 196 -60.36 -19.49 -13.95
N HIS A 197 -59.20 -19.40 -13.31
CA HIS A 197 -58.39 -20.56 -12.93
C HIS A 197 -59.10 -21.45 -11.91
N GLU A 198 -59.80 -20.87 -10.94
CA GLU A 198 -60.60 -21.62 -9.96
C GLU A 198 -61.82 -22.29 -10.60
N ALA A 199 -62.45 -21.65 -11.59
CA ALA A 199 -63.58 -22.21 -12.33
C ALA A 199 -63.17 -23.31 -13.32
N HIS A 200 -61.96 -23.25 -13.86
CA HIS A 200 -61.42 -24.20 -14.83
C HIS A 200 -60.03 -24.69 -14.39
N PRO A 201 -59.94 -25.46 -13.29
CA PRO A 201 -58.64 -25.89 -12.78
C PRO A 201 -57.98 -26.83 -13.80
N PRO A 202 -56.71 -26.60 -14.19
CA PRO A 202 -55.98 -27.49 -15.08
C PRO A 202 -56.08 -28.96 -14.64
N ALA A 203 -56.16 -29.89 -15.60
CA ALA A 203 -56.38 -31.30 -15.32
C ALA A 203 -55.18 -31.93 -14.58
N GLU A 204 -53.97 -31.44 -14.84
CA GLU A 204 -52.73 -31.93 -14.24
C GLU A 204 -52.21 -30.98 -13.15
N ALA A 205 -51.69 -31.54 -12.05
CA ALA A 205 -51.16 -30.76 -10.92
C ALA A 205 -50.00 -29.85 -11.33
N LYS A 206 -49.18 -30.30 -12.30
CA LYS A 206 -48.06 -29.54 -12.85
C LYS A 206 -48.54 -28.28 -13.60
N ASP A 207 -49.64 -28.39 -14.34
CA ASP A 207 -50.23 -27.26 -15.06
C ASP A 207 -50.91 -26.27 -14.11
N ARG A 208 -51.48 -26.76 -12.99
CA ARG A 208 -51.98 -25.89 -11.91
C ARG A 208 -50.87 -25.08 -11.28
N GLN A 209 -49.78 -25.73 -10.91
CA GLN A 209 -48.62 -25.07 -10.32
C GLN A 209 -48.00 -24.06 -11.28
N LYS A 210 -47.88 -24.41 -12.57
CA LYS A 210 -47.38 -23.50 -13.60
C LYS A 210 -48.30 -22.29 -13.78
N ALA A 211 -49.62 -22.50 -13.85
CA ALA A 211 -50.59 -21.42 -13.96
C ALA A 211 -50.57 -20.48 -12.75
N GLU A 212 -50.46 -21.02 -11.53
CA GLU A 212 -50.31 -20.21 -10.31
C GLU A 212 -49.00 -19.42 -10.31
N GLN A 213 -47.90 -20.03 -10.75
CA GLN A 213 -46.60 -19.36 -10.89
C GLN A 213 -46.64 -18.24 -11.94
N ASP A 214 -47.25 -18.48 -13.11
CA ASP A 214 -47.38 -17.49 -14.19
C ASP A 214 -48.26 -16.30 -13.72
N MET A 215 -49.36 -16.61 -13.02
CA MET A 215 -50.26 -15.60 -12.43
C MET A 215 -49.54 -14.77 -11.36
N GLN A 216 -48.77 -15.42 -10.46
CA GLN A 216 -47.98 -14.73 -9.44
C GLN A 216 -46.86 -13.89 -10.05
N GLY A 217 -46.15 -14.39 -11.07
CA GLY A 217 -45.10 -13.67 -11.78
C GLY A 217 -45.63 -12.43 -12.51
N ASN A 218 -46.79 -12.55 -13.18
CA ASN A 218 -47.46 -11.41 -13.81
C ASN A 218 -47.83 -10.35 -12.77
N MET A 219 -48.41 -10.76 -11.64
CA MET A 219 -48.80 -9.83 -10.59
C MET A 219 -47.58 -9.14 -9.96
N GLU A 220 -46.49 -9.86 -9.70
CA GLU A 220 -45.25 -9.26 -9.19
C GLU A 220 -44.72 -8.20 -10.17
N LEU A 221 -44.73 -8.48 -11.48
CA LEU A 221 -44.28 -7.55 -12.50
C LEU A 221 -45.11 -6.25 -12.49
N PHE A 222 -46.45 -6.35 -12.38
CA PHE A 222 -47.32 -5.18 -12.30
C PHE A 222 -47.14 -4.41 -10.99
N LEU A 223 -47.01 -5.11 -9.85
CA LEU A 223 -46.76 -4.49 -8.55
C LEU A 223 -45.42 -3.75 -8.53
N ARG A 224 -44.39 -4.31 -9.18
CA ARG A 224 -43.10 -3.65 -9.38
C ARG A 224 -43.26 -2.36 -10.17
N GLY A 225 -44.01 -2.39 -11.27
CA GLY A 225 -44.37 -1.18 -12.02
C GLY A 225 -45.10 -0.13 -11.17
N LEU A 226 -46.11 -0.54 -10.40
CA LEU A 226 -46.85 0.38 -9.53
C LEU A 226 -45.95 0.97 -8.43
N CYS A 227 -45.13 0.18 -7.76
CA CYS A 227 -44.21 0.67 -6.74
C CYS A 227 -43.13 1.60 -7.32
N SER A 228 -42.47 1.20 -8.41
CA SER A 228 -41.39 1.99 -9.03
C SER A 228 -41.86 3.34 -9.57
N PHE A 229 -43.12 3.44 -9.98
CA PHE A 229 -43.68 4.65 -10.57
C PHE A 229 -44.67 5.37 -9.67
N CYS A 230 -44.83 4.93 -8.42
CA CYS A 230 -45.75 5.53 -7.47
C CYS A 230 -45.46 7.04 -7.34
N PRO A 231 -46.47 7.91 -7.58
CA PRO A 231 -46.21 9.34 -7.77
C PRO A 231 -46.09 10.11 -6.44
N SER A 232 -46.68 9.60 -5.35
CA SER A 232 -46.68 10.22 -4.02
C SER A 232 -46.75 9.18 -2.89
N VAL A 233 -46.55 9.61 -1.64
CA VAL A 233 -46.67 8.72 -0.47
C VAL A 233 -48.12 8.34 -0.22
N ASP A 234 -49.07 9.24 -0.46
CA ASP A 234 -50.51 8.95 -0.39
C ASP A 234 -50.93 7.81 -1.34
N CYS A 235 -50.43 7.83 -2.58
CA CYS A 235 -50.67 6.76 -3.54
C CYS A 235 -50.07 5.42 -3.06
N MET A 236 -48.87 5.46 -2.48
CA MET A 236 -48.21 4.27 -1.94
C MET A 236 -49.01 3.72 -0.75
N MET A 237 -49.48 4.59 0.14
CA MET A 237 -50.29 4.21 1.28
C MET A 237 -51.61 3.55 0.84
N LYS A 238 -52.26 4.07 -0.20
CA LYS A 238 -53.48 3.48 -0.78
C LYS A 238 -53.21 2.10 -1.41
N LEU A 239 -52.08 1.94 -2.12
CA LEU A 239 -51.65 0.64 -2.66
C LEU A 239 -51.44 -0.38 -1.52
N VAL A 240 -50.69 0.00 -0.48
CA VAL A 240 -50.46 -0.84 0.71
C VAL A 240 -51.76 -1.17 1.44
N ALA A 241 -52.67 -0.21 1.58
CA ALA A 241 -53.98 -0.46 2.18
C ALA A 241 -54.82 -1.45 1.37
N HIS A 242 -54.77 -1.35 0.03
CA HIS A 242 -55.46 -2.29 -0.87
C HIS A 242 -54.88 -3.71 -0.73
N LEU A 243 -53.55 -3.84 -0.75
CA LEU A 243 -52.86 -5.12 -0.57
C LEU A 243 -53.09 -5.71 0.81
N ARG A 244 -53.04 -4.91 1.87
CA ARG A 244 -53.34 -5.38 3.23
C ARG A 244 -54.76 -5.94 3.36
N LYS A 245 -55.73 -5.35 2.66
CA LYS A 245 -57.13 -5.79 2.71
C LYS A 245 -57.37 -7.07 1.90
N SER A 246 -56.73 -7.19 0.74
CA SER A 246 -57.09 -8.21 -0.26
C SER A 246 -56.03 -9.31 -0.44
N TRP A 247 -54.76 -9.03 -0.13
CA TRP A 247 -53.58 -9.83 -0.51
C TRP A 247 -52.37 -9.61 0.43
N GLU A 248 -52.54 -9.85 1.73
CA GLU A 248 -51.49 -9.58 2.75
C GLU A 248 -50.11 -10.22 2.44
N PRO A 249 -49.98 -11.47 1.93
CA PRO A 249 -48.67 -12.07 1.63
C PRO A 249 -47.83 -11.28 0.60
N LEU A 250 -48.48 -10.52 -0.28
CA LEU A 250 -47.76 -9.71 -1.27
C LEU A 250 -47.11 -8.48 -0.68
N LEU A 251 -47.46 -8.09 0.55
CA LEU A 251 -46.79 -6.98 1.23
C LEU A 251 -45.31 -7.29 1.44
N GLU A 252 -44.95 -8.54 1.74
CA GLU A 252 -43.55 -8.94 1.88
C GLU A 252 -42.80 -8.81 0.54
N VAL A 253 -43.45 -9.22 -0.56
CA VAL A 253 -42.89 -9.13 -1.92
C VAL A 253 -42.64 -7.67 -2.34
N ILE A 254 -43.56 -6.75 -2.03
CA ILE A 254 -43.42 -5.36 -2.46
C ILE A 254 -42.61 -4.48 -1.50
N THR A 255 -42.33 -4.95 -0.29
CA THR A 255 -41.61 -4.17 0.74
C THR A 255 -40.26 -3.64 0.22
N PRO A 256 -39.38 -4.46 -0.40
CA PRO A 256 -38.15 -3.96 -1.01
C PRO A 256 -38.38 -2.93 -2.14
N MET A 257 -39.48 -3.09 -2.90
CA MET A 257 -39.84 -2.19 -4.00
C MET A 257 -40.29 -0.82 -3.48
N ILE A 258 -41.02 -0.77 -2.36
CA ILE A 258 -41.38 0.46 -1.66
C ILE A 258 -40.12 1.18 -1.19
N PHE A 259 -39.19 0.47 -0.55
CA PHE A 259 -37.94 1.07 -0.08
C PHE A 259 -37.10 1.62 -1.24
N SER A 260 -37.02 0.88 -2.34
CA SER A 260 -36.38 1.37 -3.57
C SER A 260 -37.05 2.65 -4.09
N ARG A 261 -38.38 2.71 -4.07
CA ARG A 261 -39.09 3.93 -4.47
C ARG A 261 -38.83 5.07 -3.49
N PHE A 262 -38.81 4.82 -2.19
CA PHE A 262 -38.52 5.83 -1.17
C PHE A 262 -37.12 6.43 -1.30
N ARG A 263 -36.15 5.74 -1.89
CA ARG A 263 -34.82 6.31 -2.21
C ARG A 263 -34.84 7.30 -3.38
N SER A 264 -35.89 7.28 -4.22
CA SER A 264 -35.98 8.10 -5.44
C SER A 264 -37.20 9.05 -5.47
N LEU A 265 -38.16 8.87 -4.57
CA LEU A 265 -39.37 9.66 -4.47
C LEU A 265 -39.05 11.04 -3.89
N ASN A 266 -39.51 12.11 -4.51
CA ASN A 266 -39.37 13.46 -3.97
C ASN A 266 -40.62 13.78 -3.12
N PHE A 267 -40.48 13.79 -1.79
CA PHE A 267 -41.54 14.09 -0.83
C PHE A 267 -41.96 15.56 -0.90
N GLY A 268 -43.22 15.80 -1.24
CA GLY A 268 -43.85 17.11 -1.13
C GLY A 268 -44.23 17.47 0.31
N LYS A 269 -44.64 18.73 0.53
CA LYS A 269 -45.15 19.17 1.85
C LYS A 269 -46.37 18.37 2.31
N GLU A 270 -47.21 17.95 1.36
CA GLU A 270 -48.43 17.16 1.60
C GLU A 270 -48.14 15.69 1.96
N ASP A 271 -46.95 15.17 1.61
CA ASP A 271 -46.57 13.78 1.87
C ASP A 271 -46.17 13.52 3.33
N LYS A 272 -45.84 14.56 4.10
CA LYS A 272 -45.33 14.41 5.50
C LYS A 272 -46.31 13.68 6.40
N GLU A 273 -47.57 14.09 6.39
CA GLU A 273 -48.58 13.49 7.25
C GLU A 273 -48.92 12.07 6.80
N CYS A 274 -48.94 11.84 5.49
CA CYS A 274 -49.14 10.51 4.92
C CYS A 274 -47.98 9.56 5.27
N LEU A 275 -46.72 10.02 5.19
CA LEU A 275 -45.55 9.24 5.57
C LEU A 275 -45.55 8.91 7.07
N ARG A 276 -45.90 9.89 7.92
CA ARG A 276 -46.04 9.70 9.36
C ARG A 276 -47.07 8.62 9.67
N LYS A 277 -48.25 8.75 9.08
CA LYS A 277 -49.34 7.80 9.22
C LYS A 277 -48.94 6.40 8.70
N MET A 278 -48.26 6.34 7.56
CA MET A 278 -47.78 5.09 6.97
C MET A 278 -46.76 4.38 7.90
N ILE A 279 -45.80 5.10 8.48
CA ILE A 279 -44.84 4.54 9.45
C ILE A 279 -45.54 4.01 10.71
N GLN A 280 -46.59 4.70 11.17
CA GLN A 280 -47.35 4.31 12.36
C GLN A 280 -48.28 3.12 12.11
N GLU A 281 -48.92 3.03 10.94
CA GLU A 281 -49.97 2.06 10.65
C GLU A 281 -49.47 0.78 9.96
N VAL A 282 -48.30 0.80 9.32
CA VAL A 282 -47.75 -0.30 8.52
C VAL A 282 -46.52 -0.90 9.20
N ARG A 283 -46.60 -2.17 9.62
CA ARG A 283 -45.59 -2.81 10.47
C ARG A 283 -44.18 -2.86 9.85
N PHE A 284 -44.04 -3.23 8.59
CA PHE A 284 -42.72 -3.33 7.94
C PHE A 284 -42.05 -1.95 7.77
N MET A 285 -42.80 -0.85 7.90
CA MET A 285 -42.24 0.50 7.85
C MET A 285 -41.45 0.85 9.12
N GLN A 286 -41.60 0.09 10.20
CA GLN A 286 -40.85 0.21 11.46
C GLN A 286 -39.55 -0.62 11.44
N SER A 287 -38.93 -0.71 10.27
CA SER A 287 -37.68 -1.42 10.00
C SER A 287 -36.54 -0.43 9.73
N ASP A 288 -35.31 -0.89 9.97
CA ASP A 288 -34.09 -0.13 9.67
C ASP A 288 -34.00 0.19 8.17
N ASP A 289 -34.55 -0.67 7.30
CA ASP A 289 -34.61 -0.46 5.85
C ASP A 289 -35.39 0.80 5.46
N THR A 290 -36.47 1.12 6.18
CA THR A 290 -37.19 2.39 5.99
C THR A 290 -36.30 3.57 6.31
N ALA A 291 -35.61 3.54 7.46
CA ALA A 291 -34.70 4.61 7.87
C ALA A 291 -33.53 4.75 6.89
N VAL A 292 -32.98 3.63 6.41
CA VAL A 292 -31.96 3.57 5.36
C VAL A 292 -32.47 4.20 4.06
N ALA A 293 -33.69 3.86 3.62
CA ALA A 293 -34.27 4.40 2.41
C ALA A 293 -34.49 5.92 2.48
N LEU A 294 -34.93 6.43 3.64
CA LEU A 294 -35.10 7.87 3.88
C LEU A 294 -33.75 8.62 3.86
N LEU A 295 -32.70 8.06 4.49
CA LEU A 295 -31.35 8.64 4.48
C LEU A 295 -30.68 8.59 3.12
N GLN A 296 -30.95 7.54 2.33
CA GLN A 296 -30.35 7.39 1.00
C GLN A 296 -31.07 8.20 -0.08
N ASN A 297 -32.22 8.79 0.24
CA ASN A 297 -33.01 9.54 -0.73
C ASN A 297 -32.20 10.68 -1.34
N GLN A 298 -32.09 10.68 -2.67
CA GLN A 298 -31.26 11.64 -3.40
C GLN A 298 -31.87 13.05 -3.46
N ASN A 299 -33.18 13.17 -3.24
CA ASN A 299 -33.91 14.42 -3.31
C ASN A 299 -34.04 15.12 -1.95
N HIS A 300 -33.56 14.52 -0.85
CA HIS A 300 -33.72 15.07 0.50
C HIS A 300 -32.41 15.16 1.28
N PRO A 301 -32.18 16.26 2.02
CA PRO A 301 -33.12 17.34 2.34
C PRO A 301 -33.50 18.25 1.16
N SER A 302 -34.71 18.81 1.25
CA SER A 302 -35.26 19.81 0.32
C SER A 302 -36.00 20.89 1.11
N GLU A 303 -36.38 22.00 0.47
CA GLU A 303 -37.20 23.03 1.14
C GLU A 303 -38.53 22.48 1.68
N ALA A 304 -39.08 21.48 1.00
CA ALA A 304 -40.30 20.80 1.40
C ALA A 304 -40.06 19.81 2.54
N PHE A 305 -38.86 19.23 2.67
CA PHE A 305 -38.54 18.17 3.62
C PHE A 305 -37.13 18.39 4.20
N ARG A 306 -37.05 19.09 5.33
CA ARG A 306 -35.80 19.54 5.95
C ARG A 306 -35.07 18.41 6.68
N GLU A 307 -33.79 18.62 6.99
CA GLU A 307 -32.90 17.65 7.65
C GLU A 307 -33.47 17.19 8.99
N ARG A 308 -33.98 18.14 9.77
CA ARG A 308 -34.61 17.84 11.07
C ARG A 308 -35.84 16.95 10.93
N GLU A 309 -36.60 17.12 9.84
CA GLU A 309 -37.80 16.32 9.60
C GLU A 309 -37.43 14.89 9.23
N ILE A 310 -36.39 14.69 8.40
CA ILE A 310 -35.83 13.36 8.11
C ILE A 310 -35.44 12.66 9.42
N VAL A 311 -34.71 13.36 10.29
CA VAL A 311 -34.29 12.85 11.61
C VAL A 311 -35.52 12.49 12.46
N ASP A 312 -36.53 13.35 12.53
CA ASP A 312 -37.76 13.07 13.28
C ASP A 312 -38.51 11.84 12.74
N PHE A 313 -38.50 11.60 11.42
CA PHE A 313 -39.05 10.36 10.85
C PHE A 313 -38.21 9.13 11.19
N ILE A 314 -36.88 9.24 11.20
CA ILE A 314 -36.01 8.14 11.64
C ILE A 314 -36.23 7.83 13.12
N LYS A 315 -36.40 8.86 13.98
CA LYS A 315 -36.82 8.65 15.38
C LYS A 315 -38.12 7.88 15.44
N LEU A 316 -39.13 8.30 14.67
CA LEU A 316 -40.42 7.61 14.62
C LEU A 316 -40.31 6.15 14.15
N VAL A 317 -39.38 5.84 13.24
CA VAL A 317 -39.11 4.46 12.76
C VAL A 317 -38.40 3.61 13.83
N THR A 318 -37.53 4.23 14.64
CA THR A 318 -36.62 3.53 15.57
C THR A 318 -37.12 3.49 17.01
N GLU A 319 -38.05 4.38 17.39
CA GLU A 319 -38.76 4.40 18.67
C GLU A 319 -40.06 3.58 18.57
N ASP A 320 -39.97 2.24 18.56
CA ASP A 320 -41.15 1.38 18.51
C ASP A 320 -41.75 1.16 19.92
N ARG A 321 -43.00 1.58 20.13
CA ARG A 321 -43.89 1.19 21.27
C ARG A 321 -43.21 1.10 22.66
N GLY A 322 -42.29 2.02 22.95
CA GLY A 322 -41.62 2.12 24.26
C GLY A 322 -40.25 1.42 24.37
N ARG A 323 -39.67 0.93 23.27
CA ARG A 323 -38.27 0.50 23.20
C ARG A 323 -37.55 1.21 22.06
N VAL A 324 -36.35 1.69 22.34
CA VAL A 324 -35.43 2.19 21.31
C VAL A 324 -34.71 0.98 20.73
N ARG A 325 -34.69 0.84 19.41
CA ARG A 325 -33.87 -0.18 18.74
C ARG A 325 -32.49 0.40 18.46
N ALA A 326 -31.42 -0.32 18.80
CA ALA A 326 -30.07 0.03 18.37
C ALA A 326 -29.96 0.07 16.85
N ALA A 327 -29.22 1.04 16.30
CA ALA A 327 -29.07 1.19 14.85
C ALA A 327 -28.24 0.03 14.26
N GLY A 328 -28.83 -0.76 13.35
CA GLY A 328 -28.09 -1.81 12.65
C GLY A 328 -26.98 -1.28 11.72
N PRO A 329 -26.03 -2.12 11.29
CA PRO A 329 -24.88 -1.68 10.48
C PRO A 329 -25.25 -0.95 9.18
N GLN A 330 -26.35 -1.35 8.54
CA GLN A 330 -26.84 -0.69 7.32
C GLN A 330 -27.36 0.73 7.59
N LEU A 331 -28.08 0.93 8.69
CA LEU A 331 -28.55 2.24 9.12
C LEU A 331 -27.37 3.15 9.50
N GLN A 332 -26.38 2.62 10.22
CA GLN A 332 -25.14 3.34 10.50
C GLN A 332 -24.41 3.75 9.22
N SER A 333 -24.31 2.85 8.22
CA SER A 333 -23.68 3.13 6.93
C SER A 333 -24.47 4.17 6.11
N ALA A 334 -25.80 4.10 6.13
CA ALA A 334 -26.66 5.09 5.48
C ALA A 334 -26.53 6.48 6.14
N ALA A 335 -26.50 6.54 7.47
CA ALA A 335 -26.28 7.78 8.22
C ALA A 335 -24.91 8.40 7.89
N ARG A 336 -23.85 7.59 7.80
CA ARG A 336 -22.52 8.02 7.33
C ARG A 336 -22.59 8.67 5.95
N ARG A 337 -23.15 7.97 4.96
CA ARG A 337 -23.27 8.50 3.59
C ARG A 337 -24.11 9.76 3.52
N TRP A 338 -25.17 9.85 4.31
CA TRP A 338 -26.02 11.03 4.38
C TRP A 338 -25.27 12.23 4.97
N LEU A 339 -24.54 12.03 6.08
CA LEU A 339 -23.69 13.07 6.67
C LEU A 339 -22.63 13.55 5.68
N VAL A 340 -21.94 12.63 5.00
CA VAL A 340 -20.92 12.97 3.98
C VAL A 340 -21.55 13.72 2.79
N ARG A 341 -22.75 13.35 2.36
CA ARG A 341 -23.41 14.00 1.22
C ARG A 341 -23.80 15.45 1.52
N TYR A 342 -24.35 15.73 2.70
CA TYR A 342 -24.98 17.03 2.99
C TYR A 342 -24.20 17.93 3.93
N TYR A 343 -23.39 17.33 4.81
CA TYR A 343 -22.54 18.05 5.74
C TYR A 343 -21.05 17.91 5.40
N GLY A 344 -20.76 17.18 4.33
CA GLY A 344 -19.46 17.04 3.66
C GLY A 344 -18.81 18.37 3.31
N ARG A 345 -17.47 18.40 3.34
CA ARG A 345 -16.75 19.42 2.58
C ARG A 345 -17.11 19.23 1.10
N PRO A 346 -17.56 20.28 0.39
CA PRO A 346 -17.84 20.17 -1.04
C PRO A 346 -16.61 19.64 -1.78
N ILE A 347 -16.75 18.51 -2.46
CA ILE A 347 -15.67 17.89 -3.25
C ILE A 347 -15.33 18.76 -4.48
N ASP A 348 -16.23 19.68 -4.85
CA ASP A 348 -16.23 20.42 -6.12
C ASP A 348 -15.20 21.55 -6.23
N ARG A 349 -14.33 21.78 -5.24
CA ARG A 349 -13.11 22.54 -5.54
C ARG A 349 -12.07 21.53 -6.02
N PRO A 350 -11.75 21.47 -7.32
CA PRO A 350 -10.55 20.78 -7.75
C PRO A 350 -9.40 21.48 -7.03
N MET A 351 -8.90 20.86 -5.96
CA MET A 351 -7.56 21.13 -5.44
C MET A 351 -6.62 20.61 -6.52
N GLU A 352 -6.50 21.37 -7.61
CA GLU A 352 -5.42 21.23 -8.55
C GLU A 352 -4.14 21.41 -7.74
N ARG A 353 -3.33 20.34 -7.77
CA ARG A 353 -1.96 20.20 -7.25
C ARG A 353 -1.84 19.81 -5.77
N LYS A 354 -1.61 18.51 -5.58
CA LYS A 354 -0.89 17.96 -4.40
C LYS A 354 0.53 18.54 -4.24
N GLU A 355 1.05 19.25 -5.24
CA GLU A 355 2.43 19.76 -5.30
C GLU A 355 2.62 21.16 -4.67
N ASP A 356 1.55 21.91 -4.41
CA ASP A 356 1.62 23.26 -3.81
C ASP A 356 1.02 23.27 -2.38
N LYS A 357 1.37 22.30 -1.52
CA LYS A 357 1.11 22.41 -0.08
C LYS A 357 2.09 23.41 0.54
N MET A 358 1.86 24.70 0.31
CA MET A 358 2.56 25.76 1.04
C MET A 358 2.34 25.54 2.54
N ALA A 359 3.42 25.46 3.31
CA ALA A 359 3.33 25.39 4.76
C ALA A 359 2.58 26.62 5.29
N VAL A 360 1.83 26.50 6.38
CA VAL A 360 1.12 27.65 6.99
C VAL A 360 2.09 28.78 7.33
N SER A 361 3.36 28.47 7.60
CA SER A 361 4.46 29.42 7.80
C SER A 361 4.74 30.31 6.57
N GLU A 362 4.47 29.82 5.36
CA GLU A 362 4.69 30.54 4.10
C GLU A 362 3.42 31.27 3.59
N MET A 363 2.28 30.99 4.20
CA MET A 363 1.00 31.52 3.79
C MET A 363 0.84 32.99 4.18
N SER A 364 0.32 33.82 3.27
CA SER A 364 0.00 35.21 3.62
C SER A 364 -1.06 35.24 4.71
N ARG A 365 -1.03 36.25 5.60
CA ARG A 365 -2.04 36.39 6.66
C ARG A 365 -3.46 36.45 6.11
N LEU A 366 -3.65 36.97 4.90
CA LEU A 366 -4.97 37.03 4.25
C LEU A 366 -5.42 35.62 3.82
N ASP A 367 -4.54 34.85 3.18
CA ASP A 367 -4.82 33.49 2.73
C ASP A 367 -5.09 32.56 3.91
N TYR A 368 -4.31 32.69 4.99
CA TYR A 368 -4.57 31.98 6.25
C TYR A 368 -5.98 32.25 6.78
N GLN A 369 -6.43 33.51 6.79
CA GLN A 369 -7.77 33.86 7.29
C GLN A 369 -8.89 33.36 6.37
N VAL A 370 -8.67 33.34 5.05
CA VAL A 370 -9.62 32.77 4.09
C VAL A 370 -9.72 31.25 4.30
N MET A 371 -8.59 30.56 4.40
CA MET A 371 -8.55 29.11 4.64
C MET A 371 -9.15 28.75 6.00
N LYS A 372 -8.83 29.51 7.06
CA LYS A 372 -9.43 29.38 8.40
C LYS A 372 -10.94 29.50 8.33
N ARG A 373 -11.48 30.52 7.65
CA ARG A 373 -12.92 30.73 7.54
C ARG A 373 -13.60 29.56 6.82
N ASP A 374 -13.03 29.10 5.71
CA ASP A 374 -13.60 28.01 4.91
C ASP A 374 -13.58 26.68 5.68
N ILE A 375 -12.49 26.37 6.41
CA ILE A 375 -12.39 25.18 7.27
C ILE A 375 -13.33 25.29 8.48
N ARG A 376 -13.36 26.44 9.16
CA ARG A 376 -14.26 26.67 10.29
C ARG A 376 -15.72 26.46 9.90
N GLU A 377 -16.14 26.95 8.74
CA GLU A 377 -17.50 26.76 8.24
C GLU A 377 -17.79 25.29 7.91
N ALA A 378 -16.84 24.59 7.28
CA ALA A 378 -16.96 23.15 7.04
C ALA A 378 -17.06 22.36 8.35
N MET A 379 -16.27 22.69 9.37
CA MET A 379 -16.35 22.09 10.70
C MET A 379 -17.69 22.37 11.36
N ARG A 380 -18.18 23.63 11.32
CA ARG A 380 -19.50 23.98 11.87
C ARG A 380 -20.61 23.17 11.21
N ASN A 381 -20.57 23.00 9.89
CA ASN A 381 -21.55 22.19 9.16
C ASN A 381 -21.46 20.71 9.59
N ALA A 382 -20.26 20.14 9.67
CA ALA A 382 -20.06 18.78 10.15
C ALA A 382 -20.60 18.58 11.58
N LEU A 383 -20.30 19.50 12.50
CA LEU A 383 -20.79 19.48 13.88
C LEU A 383 -22.32 19.56 13.95
N THR A 384 -22.94 20.35 13.07
CA THR A 384 -24.41 20.44 12.95
C THR A 384 -25.00 19.11 12.50
N GLY A 385 -24.41 18.46 11.49
CA GLY A 385 -24.81 17.13 11.05
C GLY A 385 -24.63 16.08 12.15
N TRP A 386 -23.51 16.09 12.86
CA TRP A 386 -23.26 15.18 13.99
C TRP A 386 -24.27 15.39 15.10
N HIS A 387 -24.59 16.64 15.46
CA HIS A 387 -25.61 16.94 16.45
C HIS A 387 -26.98 16.35 16.08
N LEU A 388 -27.37 16.43 14.79
CA LEU A 388 -28.62 15.86 14.30
C LEU A 388 -28.68 14.33 14.42
N ILE A 389 -27.58 13.63 14.10
CA ILE A 389 -27.54 12.17 14.22
C ILE A 389 -27.43 11.71 15.67
N LEU A 390 -26.69 12.42 16.52
CA LEU A 390 -26.60 12.11 17.96
C LEU A 390 -27.93 12.34 18.69
N ASP A 391 -28.83 13.12 18.10
CA ASP A 391 -30.19 13.29 18.61
C ASP A 391 -31.08 12.06 18.36
N LEU A 392 -30.68 11.14 17.47
CA LEU A 392 -31.36 9.87 17.24
C LEU A 392 -31.14 8.90 18.42
N PRO A 393 -32.21 8.41 19.07
CA PRO A 393 -32.09 7.49 20.21
C PRO A 393 -31.39 6.18 19.87
N CYS A 394 -31.55 5.66 18.64
CA CYS A 394 -30.95 4.41 18.20
C CYS A 394 -29.42 4.40 18.19
N PHE A 395 -28.78 5.57 18.26
CA PHE A 395 -27.34 5.72 18.42
C PHE A 395 -26.92 5.92 19.88
N LYS A 396 -27.84 6.18 20.82
CA LYS A 396 -27.50 6.45 22.23
C LYS A 396 -27.20 5.21 23.05
N GLU A 397 -27.67 4.03 22.63
CA GLU A 397 -27.48 2.78 23.38
C GLU A 397 -26.06 2.18 23.24
N GLU A 398 -25.35 2.49 22.15
CA GLU A 398 -24.00 1.99 21.89
C GLU A 398 -22.98 3.14 21.78
N GLU A 399 -22.36 3.49 22.90
CA GLU A 399 -21.34 4.54 22.97
C GLU A 399 -20.17 4.31 21.99
N GLU A 400 -19.79 3.05 21.75
CA GLU A 400 -18.74 2.68 20.81
C GLU A 400 -19.14 2.92 19.35
N THR A 401 -20.38 2.65 18.97
CA THR A 401 -20.89 2.91 17.61
C THR A 401 -20.88 4.41 17.31
N VAL A 402 -21.33 5.23 18.26
CA VAL A 402 -21.24 6.69 18.17
C VAL A 402 -19.79 7.14 18.08
N ARG A 403 -18.91 6.58 18.91
CA ARG A 403 -17.49 6.91 18.90
C ARG A 403 -16.85 6.61 17.54
N ASN A 404 -17.10 5.42 16.98
CA ASN A 404 -16.51 5.02 15.71
C ASN A 404 -17.05 5.86 14.55
N LEU A 405 -18.35 6.19 14.57
CA LEU A 405 -18.97 7.10 13.62
C LEU A 405 -18.32 8.49 13.66
N LEU A 406 -18.22 9.08 14.85
CA LEU A 406 -17.62 10.40 15.03
C LEU A 406 -16.12 10.40 14.71
N PHE A 407 -15.40 9.32 15.02
CA PHE A 407 -13.99 9.17 14.70
C PHE A 407 -13.73 9.07 13.19
N GLU A 408 -14.46 8.23 12.47
CA GLU A 408 -14.29 8.11 11.02
C GLU A 408 -14.64 9.42 10.30
N LEU A 409 -15.70 10.09 10.75
CA LEU A 409 -16.06 11.42 10.27
C LEU A 409 -14.98 12.44 10.66
N SER A 410 -14.37 12.34 11.84
CA SER A 410 -13.28 13.25 12.20
C SER A 410 -12.06 13.06 11.30
N GLN A 411 -11.71 11.81 10.94
CA GLN A 411 -10.61 11.53 10.02
C GLN A 411 -10.85 12.09 8.61
N SER A 412 -12.06 11.90 8.09
CA SER A 412 -12.41 12.33 6.73
C SER A 412 -12.52 13.86 6.59
N TYR A 413 -12.83 14.58 7.67
CA TYR A 413 -13.09 16.02 7.62
C TYR A 413 -11.97 16.90 8.18
N PHE A 414 -11.31 16.46 9.25
CA PHE A 414 -10.40 17.31 10.02
C PHE A 414 -8.93 17.04 9.67
N PHE A 415 -8.57 15.80 9.34
CA PHE A 415 -7.16 15.40 9.24
C PHE A 415 -6.68 15.10 7.83
N LYS A 416 -7.58 14.90 6.86
CA LYS A 416 -7.18 14.66 5.47
C LYS A 416 -6.72 15.97 4.82
N ASP A 417 -5.41 16.10 4.64
CA ASP A 417 -4.76 17.18 3.89
C ASP A 417 -4.84 18.59 4.50
N GLN A 418 -5.06 18.73 5.82
CA GLN A 418 -5.09 20.04 6.50
C GLN A 418 -3.94 20.20 7.49
N ASP A 419 -3.47 21.44 7.66
CA ASP A 419 -2.49 21.79 8.67
C ASP A 419 -3.09 21.62 10.09
N PRO A 420 -2.47 20.82 10.97
CA PRO A 420 -3.00 20.57 12.31
C PRO A 420 -3.19 21.83 13.17
N LEU A 421 -2.37 22.88 12.99
CA LEU A 421 -2.52 24.15 13.71
C LEU A 421 -3.77 24.90 13.29
N LEU A 422 -4.08 24.90 11.99
CA LEU A 422 -5.27 25.56 11.48
C LEU A 422 -6.54 24.84 11.92
N VAL A 423 -6.50 23.51 11.97
CA VAL A 423 -7.57 22.67 12.51
C VAL A 423 -7.80 23.00 13.98
N LEU A 424 -6.72 23.07 14.77
CA LEU A 424 -6.77 23.43 16.18
C LEU A 424 -7.34 24.85 16.40
N ASP A 425 -6.92 25.83 15.59
CA ASP A 425 -7.40 27.21 15.65
C ASP A 425 -8.90 27.30 15.35
N CYS A 426 -9.38 26.58 14.33
CA CYS A 426 -10.80 26.48 14.03
C CYS A 426 -11.60 25.81 15.17
N ILE A 427 -11.06 24.77 15.80
CA ILE A 427 -11.72 24.09 16.93
C ILE A 427 -11.86 25.04 18.13
N LEU A 428 -10.82 25.81 18.44
CA LEU A 428 -10.84 26.78 19.52
C LEU A 428 -11.84 27.92 19.25
N ASP A 429 -11.96 28.39 18.01
CA ASP A 429 -13.00 29.35 17.61
C ASP A 429 -14.43 28.81 17.79
N LEU A 430 -14.61 27.49 17.69
CA LEU A 430 -15.91 26.82 17.79
C LEU A 430 -16.26 26.38 19.23
N GLU A 431 -15.38 26.53 20.21
CA GLU A 431 -15.57 26.05 21.59
C GLU A 431 -16.90 26.52 22.20
N ALA A 432 -17.23 27.81 22.05
CA ALA A 432 -18.47 28.37 22.57
C ALA A 432 -19.73 27.85 21.85
N GLU A 433 -19.63 27.62 20.53
CA GLU A 433 -20.72 27.07 19.72
C GLU A 433 -20.99 25.61 20.10
N VAL A 434 -19.93 24.81 20.27
CA VAL A 434 -20.00 23.41 20.73
C VAL A 434 -20.61 23.32 22.11
N ALA A 435 -20.16 24.16 23.06
CA ALA A 435 -20.70 24.18 24.41
C ALA A 435 -22.21 24.48 24.43
N SER A 436 -22.71 25.24 23.46
CA SER A 436 -24.14 25.55 23.33
C SER A 436 -24.99 24.37 22.84
N MET A 437 -24.39 23.38 22.15
CA MET A 437 -25.10 22.21 21.61
C MET A 437 -25.49 21.18 22.69
N ARG A 438 -24.90 21.25 23.90
CA ARG A 438 -25.21 20.40 25.07
C ARG A 438 -25.16 18.89 24.82
N VAL A 439 -24.30 18.42 23.91
CA VAL A 439 -24.06 17.00 23.64
C VAL A 439 -22.66 16.63 24.16
N TRP A 440 -22.58 15.93 25.29
CA TRP A 440 -21.31 15.65 25.95
C TRP A 440 -20.38 14.74 25.12
N GLN A 441 -20.92 13.82 24.31
CA GLN A 441 -20.12 12.98 23.41
C GLN A 441 -19.40 13.82 22.35
N LEU A 442 -20.05 14.89 21.87
CA LEU A 442 -19.48 15.82 20.91
C LEU A 442 -18.33 16.63 21.54
N GLU A 443 -18.51 17.08 22.79
CA GLU A 443 -17.48 17.79 23.55
C GLU A 443 -16.22 16.90 23.73
N LEU A 444 -16.40 15.62 24.09
CA LEU A 444 -15.30 14.68 24.25
C LEU A 444 -14.57 14.39 22.94
N GLU A 445 -15.28 14.21 21.83
CA GLU A 445 -14.63 13.95 20.55
C GLU A 445 -13.85 15.17 20.07
N ILE A 446 -14.37 16.39 20.27
CA ILE A 446 -13.64 17.62 19.95
C ILE A 446 -12.39 17.77 20.80
N GLN A 447 -12.44 17.40 22.09
CA GLN A 447 -11.25 17.34 22.93
C GLN A 447 -10.22 16.35 22.34
N ARG A 448 -10.64 15.17 21.89
CA ARG A 448 -9.74 14.20 21.25
C ARG A 448 -9.14 14.70 19.94
N ILE A 449 -9.95 15.32 19.09
CA ILE A 449 -9.50 15.91 17.82
C ILE A 449 -8.47 17.00 18.13
N ALA A 450 -8.76 17.90 19.08
CA ALA A 450 -7.83 18.95 19.46
C ALA A 450 -6.51 18.39 20.02
N ILE A 451 -6.56 17.39 20.91
CA ILE A 451 -5.38 16.70 21.45
C ILE A 451 -4.57 16.05 20.32
N LYS A 452 -5.23 15.39 19.36
CA LYS A 452 -4.58 14.80 18.19
C LYS A 452 -3.94 15.87 17.32
N SER A 453 -4.63 16.96 17.00
CA SER A 453 -4.09 18.08 16.22
C SER A 453 -2.84 18.69 16.86
N VAL A 454 -2.79 18.75 18.19
CA VAL A 454 -1.61 19.24 18.93
C VAL A 454 -0.44 18.27 18.81
N ARG A 455 -0.71 16.96 18.89
CA ARG A 455 0.31 15.93 18.67
C ARG A 455 0.83 15.96 17.24
N ASP A 456 -0.07 16.02 16.26
CA ASP A 456 0.29 16.05 14.84
C ASP A 456 1.07 17.34 14.51
N ALA A 457 0.68 18.50 15.08
CA ALA A 457 1.43 19.76 14.96
C ALA A 457 2.84 19.67 15.55
N GLN A 458 3.00 18.94 16.66
CA GLN A 458 4.30 18.72 17.28
C GLN A 458 5.19 17.81 16.42
N ASP A 459 4.63 16.75 15.86
CA ASP A 459 5.36 15.79 15.01
C ASP A 459 5.81 16.43 13.68
N ALA A 460 5.14 17.51 13.23
CA ALA A 460 5.48 18.25 12.02
C ALA A 460 6.82 19.04 12.07
N SER A 461 7.53 19.07 13.20
CA SER A 461 8.98 19.37 13.27
C SER A 461 9.48 20.74 12.75
N GLU A 462 8.63 21.77 12.65
CA GLU A 462 9.10 23.14 12.32
C GLU A 462 9.14 24.02 13.58
N ALA A 463 10.28 24.66 13.84
CA ALA A 463 10.45 25.55 15.00
C ALA A 463 9.39 26.69 15.06
N ASP A 464 8.90 27.12 13.90
CA ASP A 464 7.86 28.13 13.77
C ASP A 464 6.47 27.61 14.19
N HIS A 465 6.21 26.31 14.01
CA HIS A 465 4.96 25.68 14.45
C HIS A 465 4.85 25.67 15.98
N ASP A 466 5.97 25.45 16.69
CA ASP A 466 6.01 25.51 18.15
C ASP A 466 5.63 26.90 18.68
N ALA A 467 6.14 27.97 18.08
CA ALA A 467 5.83 29.34 18.52
C ALA A 467 4.35 29.70 18.30
N ASN A 468 3.80 29.35 17.14
CA ASN A 468 2.40 29.58 16.77
C ASN A 468 1.44 28.73 17.60
N LEU A 469 1.76 27.44 17.81
CA LEU A 469 1.01 26.54 18.68
C LEU A 469 0.93 27.11 20.09
N LEU A 470 2.07 27.50 20.66
CA LEU A 470 2.09 28.10 21.99
C LEU A 470 1.27 29.39 22.04
N ALA A 471 1.34 30.25 21.01
CA ALA A 471 0.56 31.48 20.96
C ALA A 471 -0.94 31.20 21.01
N LEU A 472 -1.38 30.21 20.22
CA LEU A 472 -2.77 29.78 20.14
C LEU A 472 -3.27 29.13 21.45
N LEU A 473 -2.46 28.27 22.07
CA LEU A 473 -2.81 27.59 23.31
C LEU A 473 -2.90 28.55 24.50
N PHE A 474 -2.00 29.51 24.59
CA PHE A 474 -1.84 30.37 25.77
C PHE A 474 -2.57 31.74 25.69
N GLU A 475 -3.44 31.94 24.70
CA GLU A 475 -4.11 33.23 24.43
C GLU A 475 -5.16 33.61 25.50
N THR A 476 -6.23 32.83 25.68
CA THR A 476 -7.21 33.00 26.76
C THR A 476 -7.51 31.66 27.43
N PRO A 477 -7.53 31.59 28.78
CA PRO A 477 -7.76 30.34 29.49
C PRO A 477 -9.21 29.87 29.30
N THR A 478 -9.40 28.74 28.63
CA THR A 478 -10.69 28.07 28.45
C THR A 478 -10.58 26.60 28.84
N LYS A 479 -11.72 25.94 29.13
CA LYS A 479 -11.73 24.52 29.57
C LYS A 479 -11.05 23.61 28.53
N LEU A 480 -11.33 23.82 27.24
CA LEU A 480 -10.71 23.05 26.17
C LEU A 480 -9.19 23.30 26.09
N ARG A 481 -8.75 24.56 26.20
CA ARG A 481 -7.30 24.89 26.21
C ARG A 481 -6.57 24.28 27.39
N TYR A 482 -7.19 24.17 28.57
CA TYR A 482 -6.58 23.47 29.71
C TYR A 482 -6.33 21.99 29.41
N ILE A 483 -7.33 21.30 28.87
CA ILE A 483 -7.23 19.88 28.50
C ILE A 483 -6.14 19.68 27.45
N ILE A 484 -6.09 20.57 26.46
CA ILE A 484 -5.07 20.52 25.42
C ILE A 484 -3.67 20.77 25.98
N ILE A 485 -3.49 21.79 26.83
CA ILE A 485 -2.19 22.10 27.43
C ILE A 485 -1.73 20.98 28.36
N GLU A 486 -2.64 20.34 29.10
CA GLU A 486 -2.33 19.17 29.92
C GLU A 486 -1.83 18.01 29.05
N ALA A 487 -2.53 17.68 27.97
CA ALA A 487 -2.10 16.65 27.03
C ALA A 487 -0.74 17.01 26.41
N PHE A 488 -0.55 18.25 26.00
CA PHE A 488 0.70 18.74 25.41
C PHE A 488 1.89 18.64 26.39
N ALA A 489 1.69 19.08 27.64
CA ALA A 489 2.70 18.97 28.69
C ALA A 489 3.04 17.52 29.02
N SER A 490 2.03 16.64 29.00
CA SER A 490 2.19 15.19 29.19
C SER A 490 2.98 14.55 28.05
N PHE A 491 2.65 14.86 26.79
CA PHE A 491 3.38 14.36 25.60
C PHE A 491 4.85 14.74 25.63
N ARG A 492 5.18 15.96 26.07
CA ARG A 492 6.57 16.43 26.21
C ARG A 492 7.27 15.98 27.48
N GLN A 493 6.58 15.21 28.35
CA GLN A 493 7.08 14.80 29.66
C GLN A 493 7.63 16.00 30.46
N ALA A 494 7.01 17.16 30.30
CA ALA A 494 7.62 18.45 30.62
C ALA A 494 7.89 18.63 32.13
N ALA A 495 7.26 17.83 32.99
CA ALA A 495 7.36 17.89 34.46
C ALA A 495 8.08 16.71 35.12
N VAL A 496 8.74 15.82 34.35
CA VAL A 496 9.36 14.60 34.90
C VAL A 496 10.65 14.90 35.66
N ASP A 497 11.51 15.76 35.10
CA ASP A 497 12.79 16.13 35.70
C ASP A 497 13.19 17.57 35.34
N LEU A 498 14.24 18.07 36.00
CA LEU A 498 14.71 19.44 35.81
C LEU A 498 15.20 19.68 34.37
N SER A 499 15.75 18.67 33.70
CA SER A 499 16.22 18.78 32.32
C SER A 499 15.05 18.96 31.36
N ARG A 500 14.01 18.14 31.47
CA ARG A 500 12.79 18.24 30.66
C ARG A 500 12.05 19.54 30.91
N LEU A 501 12.04 20.03 32.14
CA LEU A 501 11.47 21.33 32.48
C LEU A 501 12.20 22.45 31.74
N LEU A 502 13.54 22.46 31.78
CA LEU A 502 14.34 23.51 31.15
C LEU A 502 14.36 23.42 29.62
N GLN A 503 14.29 22.22 29.04
CA GLN A 503 14.15 22.03 27.60
C GLN A 503 12.80 22.55 27.06
N ASN A 504 11.78 22.63 27.91
CA ASN A 504 10.44 23.11 27.58
C ASN A 504 10.16 24.53 28.11
N GLU A 505 11.19 25.38 28.18
CA GLU A 505 11.09 26.75 28.70
C GLU A 505 9.90 27.55 28.15
N PRO A 506 9.59 27.53 26.84
CA PRO A 506 8.51 28.37 26.31
C PRO A 506 7.12 28.00 26.84
N ILE A 507 6.92 26.73 27.21
CA ILE A 507 5.69 26.24 27.84
C ILE A 507 5.66 26.69 29.30
N TRP A 508 6.76 26.47 30.02
CA TRP A 508 6.85 26.76 31.44
C TRP A 508 6.83 28.25 31.75
N SER A 509 7.44 29.09 30.92
CA SER A 509 7.42 30.54 31.09
C SER A 509 6.01 31.12 30.95
N ARG A 510 5.16 30.51 30.11
CA ARG A 510 3.74 30.89 29.95
C ARG A 510 2.87 30.30 31.05
N LEU A 511 3.07 29.03 31.42
CA LEU A 511 2.35 28.37 32.52
C LEU A 511 2.59 29.04 33.87
N LEU A 512 3.83 29.48 34.13
CA LEU A 512 4.22 30.16 35.37
C LEU A 512 3.96 31.66 35.34
N SER A 513 3.44 32.20 34.23
CA SER A 513 3.05 33.59 34.15
C SER A 513 1.90 33.91 35.11
N LYS A 514 1.88 35.13 35.66
CA LYS A 514 0.81 35.57 36.57
C LYS A 514 -0.59 35.37 35.99
N LYS A 515 -0.77 35.54 34.68
CA LYS A 515 -2.05 35.40 33.96
C LYS A 515 -2.62 33.99 34.07
N TRP A 516 -1.77 32.96 33.92
CA TRP A 516 -2.18 31.55 33.97
C TRP A 516 -2.23 31.01 35.40
N LEU A 517 -1.39 31.53 36.30
CA LEU A 517 -1.46 31.20 37.73
C LEU A 517 -2.73 31.72 38.42
N SER A 518 -3.31 32.82 37.94
CA SER A 518 -4.49 33.46 38.55
C SER A 518 -5.82 33.13 37.86
N ALA A 519 -5.84 32.28 36.84
CA ALA A 519 -7.05 32.04 36.06
C ALA A 519 -8.08 31.17 36.84
N PRO A 520 -9.34 31.62 36.98
CA PRO A 520 -10.37 30.87 37.72
C PRO A 520 -10.78 29.60 36.96
N GLY A 521 -10.91 28.47 37.68
CA GLY A 521 -11.31 27.16 37.11
C GLY A 521 -10.21 26.08 37.11
N ILE A 522 -9.01 26.40 37.60
CA ILE A 522 -7.83 25.50 37.60
C ILE A 522 -7.88 24.41 38.69
N ASN A 523 -8.68 24.60 39.74
CA ASN A 523 -8.58 23.79 40.96
C ASN A 523 -9.01 22.31 40.80
N GLU A 524 -9.53 21.90 39.65
CA GLU A 524 -9.99 20.52 39.38
C GLU A 524 -9.12 19.73 38.36
N ALA A 525 -8.05 20.32 37.81
CA ALA A 525 -7.27 19.72 36.70
C ALA A 525 -5.84 19.26 37.08
N ASN A 526 -5.32 18.19 36.43
CA ASN A 526 -3.96 17.69 36.67
C ASN A 526 -2.87 18.69 36.27
N LEU A 527 -3.19 19.67 35.40
CA LEU A 527 -2.28 20.75 35.06
C LEU A 527 -1.85 21.58 36.29
N TYR A 528 -2.71 21.77 37.29
CA TYR A 528 -2.33 22.46 38.53
C TYR A 528 -1.24 21.70 39.29
N ASN A 529 -1.39 20.37 39.41
CA ASN A 529 -0.38 19.52 40.04
C ASN A 529 0.95 19.56 39.28
N THR A 530 0.87 19.60 37.95
CA THR A 530 2.03 19.76 37.05
C THR A 530 2.73 21.09 37.32
N GLN A 531 1.99 22.20 37.38
CA GLN A 531 2.52 23.53 37.72
C GLN A 531 3.19 23.55 39.10
N GLN A 532 2.53 23.02 40.14
CA GLN A 532 3.08 22.98 41.50
C GLN A 532 4.36 22.14 41.58
N THR A 533 4.42 21.04 40.84
CA THR A 533 5.61 20.18 40.76
C THR A 533 6.78 20.93 40.14
N GLY A 534 6.58 21.58 38.98
CA GLY A 534 7.62 22.38 38.33
C GLY A 534 8.11 23.56 39.19
N MET A 535 7.19 24.27 39.86
CA MET A 535 7.55 25.34 40.81
C MET A 535 8.39 24.84 41.98
N ARG A 536 8.02 23.68 42.55
CA ARG A 536 8.75 23.07 43.66
C ARG A 536 10.16 22.68 43.24
N MET A 537 10.29 22.02 42.08
CA MET A 537 11.59 21.60 41.55
C MET A 537 12.55 22.76 41.33
N LEU A 538 12.08 23.87 40.72
CA LEU A 538 12.89 25.07 40.52
C LEU A 538 13.33 25.73 41.84
N LYS A 539 12.45 25.73 42.86
CA LYS A 539 12.77 26.25 44.20
C LYS A 539 13.79 25.39 44.92
N GLU A 540 13.60 24.07 44.89
CA GLU A 540 14.50 23.10 45.52
C GLU A 540 15.88 23.13 44.85
N SER A 541 15.96 23.13 43.51
CA SER A 541 17.23 23.19 42.79
C SER A 541 17.99 24.49 43.08
N ALA A 542 17.30 25.63 43.19
CA ALA A 542 17.91 26.90 43.55
C ALA A 542 18.48 26.86 44.98
N ALA A 543 17.73 26.30 45.93
CA ALA A 543 18.17 26.15 47.31
C ALA A 543 19.36 25.18 47.46
N HIS A 544 19.38 24.07 46.69
CA HIS A 544 20.50 23.13 46.69
C HIS A 544 21.77 23.71 46.09
N LEU A 545 21.62 24.53 45.05
CA LEU A 545 22.72 25.22 44.38
C LEU A 545 23.40 26.23 45.31
N ASP A 546 22.62 27.07 46.00
CA ASP A 546 23.17 28.04 46.96
C ASP A 546 23.84 27.36 48.17
N LYS A 547 23.40 26.15 48.54
CA LYS A 547 24.01 25.35 49.61
C LYS A 547 25.22 24.51 49.15
N GLY A 548 25.52 24.45 47.85
CA GLY A 548 26.56 23.57 47.31
C GLY A 548 26.27 22.07 47.48
N THR A 549 25.00 21.70 47.67
CA THR A 549 24.51 20.31 47.83
C THR A 549 23.86 19.78 46.55
N ILE A 550 23.98 20.53 45.45
CA ILE A 550 23.43 20.11 44.16
C ILE A 550 24.24 18.93 43.61
N ASN A 551 23.52 17.95 43.06
CA ASN A 551 24.15 16.81 42.38
C ASN A 551 24.75 17.25 41.03
N LEU A 552 25.75 16.51 40.54
CA LEU A 552 26.49 16.88 39.32
C LEU A 552 25.58 16.94 38.08
N SER A 553 24.64 16.01 37.94
CA SER A 553 23.72 15.95 36.79
C SER A 553 22.80 17.18 36.71
N ALA A 554 22.19 17.58 37.83
CA ALA A 554 21.35 18.78 37.89
C ALA A 554 22.18 20.04 37.66
N LEU A 555 23.39 20.11 38.22
CA LEU A 555 24.29 21.24 38.00
C LEU A 555 24.71 21.38 36.53
N HIS A 556 25.04 20.28 35.85
CA HIS A 556 25.30 20.26 34.41
C HIS A 556 24.12 20.79 33.60
N THR A 557 22.92 20.31 33.96
CA THR A 557 21.67 20.72 33.32
C THR A 557 21.45 22.24 33.49
N ILE A 558 21.66 22.75 34.69
CA ILE A 558 21.53 24.19 35.00
C ILE A 558 22.56 25.00 34.22
N ILE A 559 23.83 24.57 34.16
CA ILE A 559 24.89 25.30 33.44
C ILE A 559 24.60 25.32 31.93
N ARG A 560 24.19 24.18 31.36
CA ARG A 560 23.81 24.06 29.95
C ARG A 560 22.65 24.98 29.59
N HIS A 561 21.64 25.10 30.47
CA HIS A 561 20.45 25.90 30.27
C HIS A 561 20.42 27.16 31.16
N ARG A 562 21.59 27.78 31.39
CA ARG A 562 21.74 28.83 32.42
C ARG A 562 20.75 29.99 32.27
N THR A 563 20.64 30.57 31.07
CA THR A 563 19.77 31.73 30.82
C THR A 563 18.29 31.39 31.05
N VAL A 564 17.88 30.22 30.58
CA VAL A 564 16.54 29.64 30.74
C VAL A 564 16.22 29.37 32.21
N TYR A 565 17.13 28.72 32.93
CA TYR A 565 16.98 28.43 34.35
C TYR A 565 16.87 29.72 35.17
N GLU A 566 17.75 30.69 34.93
CA GLU A 566 17.70 32.00 35.59
C GLU A 566 16.37 32.74 35.32
N SER A 567 15.84 32.66 34.09
CA SER A 567 14.55 33.23 33.72
C SER A 567 13.38 32.58 34.47
N LEU A 568 13.29 31.25 34.46
CA LEU A 568 12.20 30.52 35.11
C LEU A 568 12.27 30.61 36.64
N VAL A 569 13.46 30.53 37.23
CA VAL A 569 13.65 30.69 38.68
C VAL A 569 13.21 32.09 39.13
N ALA A 570 13.51 33.15 38.36
CA ALA A 570 13.09 34.51 38.70
C ALA A 570 11.56 34.67 38.79
N GLN A 571 10.78 33.78 38.16
CA GLN A 571 9.32 33.78 38.26
C GLN A 571 8.81 33.14 39.56
N VAL A 572 9.60 32.29 40.23
CA VAL A 572 9.16 31.46 41.37
C VAL A 572 9.98 31.63 42.65
N ALA A 573 11.22 32.15 42.57
CA ALA A 573 12.17 32.30 43.68
C ALA A 573 13.22 33.41 43.40
N ALA A 574 14.11 33.64 44.37
CA ALA A 574 15.25 34.55 44.18
C ALA A 574 16.33 33.93 43.28
N LYS A 575 17.02 34.76 42.50
CA LYS A 575 18.07 34.32 41.56
C LYS A 575 19.31 33.79 42.34
N PRO A 576 19.80 32.57 42.07
CA PRO A 576 20.98 32.02 42.75
C PRO A 576 22.25 32.78 42.37
N THR A 577 23.12 33.05 43.34
CA THR A 577 24.40 33.75 43.12
C THR A 577 25.59 32.80 42.91
N ALA A 578 25.44 31.52 43.28
CA ALA A 578 26.52 30.52 43.32
C ALA A 578 26.82 29.81 41.97
N ILE A 579 26.11 30.14 40.88
CA ILE A 579 26.27 29.46 39.56
C ILE A 579 27.71 29.51 39.02
N PRO A 580 28.40 30.67 38.93
CA PRO A 580 29.73 30.75 38.31
C PRO A 580 30.82 29.98 39.06
N GLU A 581 30.77 30.00 40.40
CA GLU A 581 31.72 29.27 41.24
C GLU A 581 31.52 27.76 41.12
N SER A 582 30.26 27.31 41.07
CA SER A 582 29.91 25.90 40.89
C SER A 582 30.30 25.37 39.51
N ASP A 583 30.17 26.17 38.45
CA ASP A 583 30.64 25.85 37.09
C ASP A 583 32.16 25.62 37.05
N ALA A 584 32.95 26.51 37.66
CA ALA A 584 34.41 26.35 37.72
C ALA A 584 34.84 25.05 38.44
N LYS A 585 34.18 24.71 39.55
CA LYS A 585 34.43 23.47 40.29
C LYS A 585 34.04 22.22 39.49
N LEU A 586 32.89 22.26 38.80
CA LEU A 586 32.42 21.16 37.96
C LEU A 586 33.37 20.91 36.78
N ARG A 587 33.77 21.96 36.05
CA ARG A 587 34.72 21.81 34.92
C ARG A 587 36.05 21.21 35.35
N LYS A 588 36.56 21.62 36.52
CA LYS A 588 37.79 21.01 37.08
C LYS A 588 37.60 19.52 37.35
N PHE A 589 36.48 19.15 37.97
CA PHE A 589 36.13 17.75 38.22
C PHE A 589 36.01 16.94 36.92
N ASP A 590 35.25 17.42 35.93
CA ASP A 590 35.05 16.72 34.66
C ASP A 590 36.37 16.56 33.89
N THR A 591 37.26 17.56 33.96
CA THR A 591 38.59 17.48 33.35
C THR A 591 39.44 16.38 34.01
N GLU A 592 39.49 16.35 35.35
CA GLU A 592 40.22 15.30 36.08
C GLU A 592 39.61 13.91 35.84
N TYR A 593 38.28 13.81 35.76
CA TYR A 593 37.57 12.57 35.47
C TYR A 593 37.87 12.05 34.06
N GLU A 594 37.82 12.92 33.04
CA GLU A 594 38.15 12.55 31.67
C GLU A 594 39.63 12.17 31.50
N HIS A 595 40.53 12.87 32.19
CA HIS A 595 41.95 12.49 32.22
C HIS A 595 42.15 11.09 32.81
N LEU A 596 41.46 10.77 33.91
CA LEU A 596 41.50 9.43 34.51
C LEU A 596 40.92 8.36 33.57
N ARG A 597 39.76 8.63 32.95
CA ARG A 597 39.16 7.68 31.99
C ARG A 597 40.06 7.41 30.80
N ALA A 598 40.66 8.44 30.23
CA ALA A 598 41.62 8.30 29.14
C ALA A 598 42.85 7.49 29.58
N TYR A 599 43.37 7.74 30.79
CA TYR A 599 44.46 6.96 31.37
C TYR A 599 44.12 5.46 31.42
N VAL A 600 43.02 5.10 32.06
CA VAL A 600 42.62 3.68 32.21
C VAL A 600 42.29 3.06 30.85
N LYS A 601 41.52 3.75 30.01
CA LYS A 601 41.04 3.21 28.73
C LYS A 601 42.12 3.09 27.67
N LEU A 602 43.05 4.04 27.57
CA LEU A 602 44.03 4.07 26.49
C LEU A 602 45.37 3.47 26.90
N PHE A 603 45.80 3.73 28.15
CA PHE A 603 47.15 3.40 28.59
C PHE A 603 47.16 2.14 29.47
N CYS A 604 46.20 1.96 30.38
CA CYS A 604 46.19 0.73 31.19
C CYS A 604 45.77 -0.50 30.37
N SER A 605 44.73 -0.35 29.54
CA SER A 605 44.20 -1.44 28.72
C SER A 605 45.18 -1.95 27.66
N SER A 606 46.05 -1.05 27.15
CA SER A 606 46.98 -1.36 26.06
C SER A 606 48.23 -2.10 26.52
N ALA A 607 48.48 -2.15 27.84
CA ALA A 607 49.76 -2.53 28.44
C ALA A 607 49.64 -3.53 29.61
N SER A 608 48.50 -4.22 29.78
CA SER A 608 48.26 -5.18 30.87
C SER A 608 48.55 -4.61 32.28
N ILE A 609 48.28 -3.31 32.47
CA ILE A 609 48.47 -2.62 33.75
C ILE A 609 47.25 -2.90 34.65
N GLU A 610 47.50 -3.24 35.91
CA GLU A 610 46.45 -3.42 36.91
C GLU A 610 45.81 -2.08 37.25
N ALA A 611 44.55 -1.92 36.85
CA ALA A 611 43.77 -0.70 37.05
C ALA A 611 42.43 -0.99 37.74
N ALA A 612 42.30 -2.11 38.46
CA ALA A 612 41.04 -2.54 39.07
C ALA A 612 40.47 -1.48 40.02
N ASP A 613 41.29 -0.94 40.93
CA ASP A 613 40.85 0.10 41.86
C ASP A 613 40.46 1.42 41.16
N LEU A 614 41.17 1.76 40.09
CA LEU A 614 40.87 2.94 39.26
C LEU A 614 39.58 2.74 38.46
N GLN A 615 39.34 1.53 37.96
CA GLN A 615 38.12 1.17 37.26
C GLN A 615 36.92 1.17 38.23
N VAL A 616 37.07 0.64 39.44
CA VAL A 616 36.06 0.72 40.50
C VAL A 616 35.74 2.18 40.86
N LEU A 617 36.75 3.05 40.91
CA LEU A 617 36.53 4.48 41.10
C LEU A 617 35.77 5.11 39.92
N ILE A 618 36.15 4.82 38.68
CA ILE A 618 35.45 5.30 37.48
C ILE A 618 34.00 4.81 37.47
N ASP A 619 33.77 3.53 37.70
CA ASP A 619 32.45 2.91 37.72
C ASP A 619 31.61 3.47 38.87
N GLY A 620 32.22 3.71 40.03
CA GLY A 620 31.59 4.34 41.18
C GLY A 620 31.18 5.79 40.92
N ILE A 621 32.02 6.57 40.22
CA ILE A 621 31.66 7.94 39.79
C ILE A 621 30.57 7.90 38.73
N SER A 622 30.68 7.01 37.73
CA SER A 622 29.72 6.88 36.64
C SER A 622 28.35 6.45 37.13
N THR A 623 28.29 5.45 38.02
CA THR A 623 27.03 4.92 38.57
C THR A 623 26.33 5.94 39.45
N ASN A 624 27.10 6.72 40.23
CA ASN A 624 26.56 7.70 41.16
C ASN A 624 26.55 9.12 40.59
N TYR A 625 26.81 9.34 39.30
CA TYR A 625 26.96 10.69 38.74
C TYR A 625 25.73 11.58 38.97
N THR A 626 24.54 10.97 38.94
CA THR A 626 23.25 11.65 39.16
C THR A 626 22.99 12.01 40.61
N THR A 627 23.65 11.35 41.57
CA THR A 627 23.46 11.55 43.01
C THR A 627 24.68 12.14 43.71
N LEU A 628 25.83 12.18 43.04
CA LEU A 628 27.08 12.68 43.61
C LEU A 628 27.00 14.21 43.75
N GLU A 629 27.24 14.70 44.96
CA GLU A 629 27.26 16.13 45.25
C GLU A 629 28.61 16.74 44.85
N LEU A 630 28.59 17.99 44.37
CA LEU A 630 29.77 18.70 43.87
C LEU A 630 30.95 18.71 44.87
N ASN A 631 30.68 18.96 46.15
CA ASN A 631 31.72 19.00 47.19
C ASN A 631 32.32 17.62 47.48
N THR A 632 31.53 16.55 47.36
CA THR A 632 31.97 15.16 47.56
C THR A 632 32.74 14.65 46.34
N ALA A 633 32.40 15.13 45.13
CA ALA A 633 33.05 14.76 43.89
C ALA A 633 34.53 15.19 43.85
N ALA A 634 34.83 16.41 44.29
CA ALA A 634 36.18 16.97 44.26
C ALA A 634 37.21 16.21 45.14
N SER A 635 36.76 15.49 46.17
CA SER A 635 37.64 14.73 47.05
C SER A 635 37.96 13.33 46.54
N LYS A 636 37.26 12.82 45.51
CA LYS A 636 37.41 11.46 44.97
C LYS A 636 38.75 11.20 44.28
N PHE A 637 39.42 12.24 43.78
CA PHE A 637 40.73 12.14 43.13
C PHE A 637 41.92 12.34 44.07
N ASN A 638 41.68 12.55 45.38
CA ASN A 638 42.76 12.76 46.34
C ASN A 638 43.46 11.43 46.66
N GLY A 639 44.80 11.43 46.67
CA GLY A 639 45.61 10.26 47.01
C GLY A 639 46.00 9.35 45.83
N MET A 640 45.59 9.66 44.59
CA MET A 640 45.97 8.88 43.42
C MET A 640 47.40 9.17 42.97
N ALA A 641 48.29 8.18 43.02
CA ALA A 641 49.70 8.33 42.65
C ALA A 641 49.93 8.83 41.22
N VAL A 642 49.08 8.43 40.26
CA VAL A 642 49.21 8.82 38.85
C VAL A 642 48.68 10.23 38.53
N ARG A 643 47.94 10.86 39.46
CA ARG A 643 47.29 12.18 39.24
C ARG A 643 48.22 13.27 38.68
N PRO A 644 49.48 13.42 39.16
CA PRO A 644 50.39 14.44 38.63
C PRO A 644 50.76 14.22 37.15
N HIS A 645 50.67 12.99 36.65
CA HIS A 645 51.07 12.61 35.29
C HIS A 645 49.89 12.59 34.31
N MET A 646 48.65 12.54 34.81
CA MET A 646 47.45 12.39 33.99
C MET A 646 47.30 13.49 32.93
N SER A 647 47.62 14.75 33.26
CA SER A 647 47.51 15.85 32.29
C SER A 647 48.46 15.68 31.09
N TRP A 648 49.68 15.19 31.33
CA TRP A 648 50.67 14.96 30.28
C TRP A 648 50.32 13.73 29.44
N LEU A 649 49.87 12.64 30.08
CA LEU A 649 49.36 11.47 29.36
C LEU A 649 48.13 11.82 28.53
N PHE A 650 47.24 12.67 29.06
CA PHE A 650 46.05 13.13 28.33
C PHE A 650 46.40 14.00 27.12
N SER A 651 47.45 14.84 27.18
CA SER A 651 47.91 15.57 25.99
C SER A 651 48.41 14.65 24.87
N LEU A 652 48.79 13.41 25.19
CA LEU A 652 49.26 12.40 24.25
C LEU A 652 48.16 11.42 23.79
N LYS A 653 46.90 11.60 24.21
CA LYS A 653 45.79 10.66 23.95
C LYS A 653 45.50 10.37 22.47
N GLY A 654 45.95 11.22 21.56
CA GLY A 654 45.79 11.09 20.11
C GLY A 654 47.05 10.66 19.37
N SER A 655 48.16 10.40 20.07
CA SER A 655 49.41 9.96 19.45
C SER A 655 49.43 8.44 19.33
N GLU A 656 49.40 7.95 18.10
CA GLU A 656 49.60 6.54 17.77
C GLU A 656 51.07 6.14 17.97
N VAL A 657 52.00 7.06 17.69
CA VAL A 657 53.44 6.84 17.88
C VAL A 657 53.76 6.65 19.36
N PHE A 658 53.25 7.53 20.23
CA PHE A 658 53.45 7.41 21.68
C PHE A 658 52.79 6.15 22.23
N ASN A 659 51.60 5.77 21.74
CA ASN A 659 50.96 4.52 22.14
C ASN A 659 51.83 3.29 21.79
N GLY A 660 52.51 3.32 20.63
CA GLY A 660 53.53 2.34 20.27
C GLY A 660 54.66 2.27 21.29
N ILE A 661 55.24 3.42 21.65
CA ILE A 661 56.30 3.54 22.66
C ILE A 661 55.82 3.07 24.04
N TRP A 662 54.61 3.42 24.43
CA TRP A 662 53.98 3.02 25.68
C TRP A 662 53.86 1.50 25.78
N LYS A 663 53.33 0.85 24.73
CA LYS A 663 53.22 -0.61 24.66
C LYS A 663 54.58 -1.30 24.71
N GLN A 664 55.61 -0.73 24.06
CA GLN A 664 56.95 -1.30 24.06
C GLN A 664 57.61 -1.19 25.43
N THR A 665 57.51 -0.04 26.08
CA THR A 665 58.08 0.20 27.41
C THR A 665 57.35 -0.57 28.51
N ALA A 666 56.08 -0.88 28.32
CA ALA A 666 55.30 -1.72 29.23
C ALA A 666 55.38 -3.24 28.93
N ARG A 667 56.18 -3.70 27.96
CA ARG A 667 56.36 -5.14 27.76
C ARG A 667 57.28 -5.72 28.85
N PRO A 668 56.81 -6.69 29.66
CA PRO A 668 57.68 -7.35 30.63
C PRO A 668 58.80 -8.13 29.94
N GLU A 669 60.04 -7.97 30.39
CA GLU A 669 61.18 -8.77 29.94
C GLU A 669 61.00 -10.22 30.45
N GLY A 670 60.53 -11.12 29.58
CA GLY A 670 60.66 -12.57 29.78
C GLY A 670 59.44 -13.35 30.30
N GLU A 671 58.33 -12.71 30.68
CA GLU A 671 57.11 -13.42 31.12
C GLU A 671 55.84 -12.80 30.51
N SER A 672 55.15 -13.55 29.66
CA SER A 672 54.01 -13.07 28.85
C SER A 672 52.70 -12.81 29.61
N GLU A 673 52.66 -12.90 30.95
CA GLU A 673 51.40 -12.79 31.72
C GLU A 673 51.46 -11.94 33.01
N ARG A 674 52.59 -11.29 33.33
CA ARG A 674 52.65 -10.48 34.56
C ARG A 674 51.88 -9.16 34.41
N ARG A 675 50.88 -8.93 35.27
CA ARG A 675 50.20 -7.63 35.39
C ARG A 675 51.10 -6.61 36.10
N ILE A 676 51.12 -5.39 35.58
CA ILE A 676 51.99 -4.31 36.06
C ILE A 676 51.23 -3.49 37.11
N GLN A 677 51.83 -3.29 38.29
CA GLN A 677 51.23 -2.51 39.37
C GLN A 677 51.32 -0.99 39.11
N GLN A 678 50.35 -0.21 39.59
CA GLN A 678 50.33 1.25 39.40
C GLN A 678 51.60 1.95 39.91
N ASP A 679 52.19 1.48 41.01
CA ASP A 679 53.44 2.04 41.53
C ASP A 679 54.61 1.82 40.57
N GLU A 680 54.66 0.69 39.87
CA GLU A 680 55.67 0.41 38.85
C GLU A 680 55.45 1.28 37.60
N VAL A 681 54.19 1.54 37.24
CA VAL A 681 53.85 2.44 36.13
C VAL A 681 54.35 3.86 36.40
N VAL A 682 54.07 4.40 37.59
CA VAL A 682 54.44 5.77 37.98
C VAL A 682 55.96 5.91 38.13
N ASN A 683 56.63 4.94 38.73
CA ASN A 683 58.06 5.04 39.04
C ASN A 683 58.99 4.62 37.90
N LYS A 684 58.54 3.77 36.97
CA LYS A 684 59.40 3.19 35.91
C LYS A 684 58.88 3.43 34.50
N ILE A 685 57.63 3.06 34.21
CA ILE A 685 57.10 3.08 32.84
C ILE A 685 56.90 4.50 32.33
N ILE A 686 56.20 5.36 33.08
CA ILE A 686 55.97 6.76 32.70
C ILE A 686 57.30 7.50 32.46
N PRO A 687 58.31 7.42 33.36
CA PRO A 687 59.63 8.00 33.11
C PRO A 687 60.32 7.45 31.84
N THR A 688 60.31 6.13 31.63
CA THR A 688 61.00 5.48 30.49
C THR A 688 60.32 5.82 29.15
N ALA A 689 58.98 5.80 29.11
CA ALA A 689 58.20 6.20 27.94
C ALA A 689 58.42 7.67 27.60
N ARG A 690 58.45 8.55 28.62
CA ARG A 690 58.79 9.96 28.43
C ARG A 690 60.19 10.15 27.86
N GLN A 691 61.20 9.46 28.39
CA GLN A 691 62.57 9.53 27.87
C GLN A 691 62.68 9.04 26.42
N THR A 692 61.97 7.97 26.06
CA THR A 692 61.96 7.43 24.68
C THR A 692 61.27 8.40 23.72
N TRP A 693 60.15 9.00 24.14
CA TRP A 693 59.43 10.02 23.38
C TRP A 693 60.28 11.28 23.14
N GLU A 694 60.99 11.75 24.17
CA GLU A 694 61.93 12.86 24.08
C GLU A 694 63.15 12.52 23.20
N GLY A 695 63.64 11.28 23.24
CA GLY A 695 64.72 10.79 22.37
C GLY A 695 64.30 10.77 20.90
N LEU A 696 63.08 10.31 20.61
CA LEU A 696 62.52 10.34 19.26
C LEU A 696 62.41 11.79 18.76
N ALA A 697 61.86 12.71 19.57
CA ALA A 697 61.76 14.12 19.22
C ALA A 697 63.12 14.71 18.83
N LYS A 698 64.18 14.44 19.60
CA LYS A 698 65.55 14.89 19.29
C LYS A 698 66.12 14.30 18.00
N SER A 699 65.86 13.01 17.72
CA SER A 699 66.34 12.36 16.49
C SER A 699 65.65 12.91 15.22
N VAL A 700 64.37 13.30 15.33
CA VAL A 700 63.62 13.93 14.24
C VAL A 700 64.06 15.39 14.06
N GLU A 701 64.23 16.13 15.17
CA GLU A 701 64.73 17.52 15.19
C GLU A 701 66.13 17.63 14.56
N SER A 702 67.02 16.67 14.82
CA SER A 702 68.39 16.64 14.26
C SER A 702 68.47 16.07 12.83
N GLY A 703 67.39 15.47 12.31
CA GLY A 703 67.39 14.81 11.00
C GLY A 703 68.16 13.48 10.93
N GLU A 704 68.62 12.95 12.07
CA GLU A 704 69.35 11.68 12.18
C GLU A 704 68.43 10.46 12.17
N ALA A 705 67.11 10.65 12.37
CA ALA A 705 66.16 9.55 12.32
C ALA A 705 66.16 8.87 10.94
N VAL A 706 66.31 7.54 10.95
CA VAL A 706 66.25 6.69 9.77
C VAL A 706 64.83 6.17 9.54
N LEU A 707 64.52 5.82 8.30
CA LEU A 707 63.17 5.43 7.91
C LEU A 707 62.59 4.25 8.70
N LYS A 708 63.46 3.33 9.15
CA LYS A 708 63.09 2.22 10.02
C LYS A 708 62.48 2.68 11.36
N ASP A 709 62.97 3.78 11.92
CA ASP A 709 62.61 4.27 13.25
C ASP A 709 61.39 5.21 13.21
N ILE A 710 61.07 5.77 12.04
CA ILE A 710 59.95 6.70 11.81
C ILE A 710 59.03 6.26 10.66
N ARG A 711 58.82 4.95 10.54
CA ARG A 711 57.96 4.35 9.51
C ARG A 711 56.54 4.96 9.45
N TRP A 712 56.03 5.44 10.59
CA TRP A 712 54.75 6.14 10.72
C TRP A 712 54.62 7.37 9.82
N VAL A 713 55.73 8.02 9.44
CA VAL A 713 55.74 9.13 8.47
C VAL A 713 55.23 8.72 7.09
N VAL A 714 55.45 7.46 6.72
CA VAL A 714 54.98 6.87 5.45
C VAL A 714 53.58 6.28 5.63
N ASP A 715 53.37 5.55 6.72
CA ASP A 715 52.15 4.75 6.92
C ASP A 715 50.92 5.62 7.28
N PHE A 716 51.11 6.81 7.86
CA PHE A 716 50.00 7.67 8.28
C PHE A 716 49.58 8.68 7.21
N ALA A 717 48.34 9.16 7.30
CA ALA A 717 47.91 10.34 6.56
C ALA A 717 48.73 11.58 6.97
N TRP A 718 48.97 12.52 6.05
CA TRP A 718 49.84 13.67 6.32
C TRP A 718 49.36 14.52 7.51
N ASN A 719 48.05 14.70 7.68
CA ASN A 719 47.49 15.41 8.83
C ASN A 719 47.84 14.72 10.16
N ASN A 720 47.89 13.39 10.17
CA ASN A 720 48.27 12.61 11.35
C ASN A 720 49.78 12.74 11.59
N VAL A 721 50.62 12.68 10.54
CA VAL A 721 52.06 12.96 10.65
C VAL A 721 52.30 14.36 11.24
N GLN A 722 51.57 15.37 10.77
CA GLN A 722 51.65 16.72 11.33
C GLN A 722 51.17 16.80 12.79
N LEU A 723 50.12 16.06 13.14
CA LEU A 723 49.65 15.96 14.52
C LEU A 723 50.74 15.33 15.42
N GLU A 724 51.35 14.23 14.98
CA GLU A 724 52.43 13.57 15.72
C GLU A 724 53.64 14.48 15.92
N LEU A 725 54.06 15.21 14.87
CA LEU A 725 55.14 16.19 14.97
C LEU A 725 54.80 17.33 15.95
N LYS A 726 53.56 17.85 15.90
CA LYS A 726 53.09 18.87 16.87
C LYS A 726 53.01 18.34 18.29
N LEU A 727 52.61 17.08 18.47
CA LEU A 727 52.58 16.43 19.78
C LEU A 727 54.00 16.23 20.32
N LEU A 728 54.95 15.80 19.47
CA LEU A 728 56.37 15.71 19.82
C LEU A 728 56.90 17.07 20.27
N GLU A 729 56.65 18.15 19.53
CA GLU A 729 57.10 19.50 19.90
C GLU A 729 56.42 20.03 21.16
N SER A 730 55.09 19.94 21.27
CA SER A 730 54.33 20.53 22.40
C SER A 730 54.50 19.80 23.74
N THR A 731 54.98 18.56 23.72
CA THR A 731 55.17 17.74 24.94
C THR A 731 56.63 17.48 25.29
N THR A 732 57.57 18.04 24.52
CA THR A 732 59.01 18.00 24.79
C THR A 732 59.58 19.40 24.92
N SER A 733 60.61 19.55 25.75
CA SER A 733 61.28 20.83 25.98
C SER A 733 62.27 21.13 24.85
N SER A 734 61.79 21.72 23.75
CA SER A 734 62.65 22.36 22.74
C SER A 734 62.60 23.89 22.87
N GLU A 735 63.75 24.54 22.68
CA GLU A 735 63.91 26.00 22.73
C GLU A 735 63.48 26.70 21.43
N ARG A 736 63.31 25.94 20.33
CA ARG A 736 62.96 26.46 19.01
C ARG A 736 61.87 25.61 18.33
N PRO A 737 60.96 26.24 17.58
CA PRO A 737 60.00 25.49 16.78
C PRO A 737 60.72 24.80 15.60
N TRP A 738 60.65 23.47 15.53
CA TRP A 738 61.37 22.64 14.54
C TRP A 738 60.45 21.83 13.63
N VAL A 739 59.13 21.80 13.91
CA VAL A 739 58.15 20.98 13.18
C VAL A 739 58.10 21.31 11.69
N ALA A 740 58.29 22.57 11.31
CA ALA A 740 58.26 22.98 9.90
C ALA A 740 59.43 22.38 9.09
N GLU A 741 60.64 22.39 9.65
CA GLU A 741 61.84 21.84 9.00
C GLU A 741 61.78 20.31 8.94
N ALA A 742 61.38 19.66 10.05
CA ALA A 742 61.19 18.21 10.08
C ALA A 742 60.07 17.74 9.15
N ALA A 743 59.00 18.53 8.98
CA ALA A 743 57.93 18.23 8.04
C ALA A 743 58.44 18.18 6.59
N ASP A 744 59.34 19.06 6.18
CA ASP A 744 59.91 19.02 4.83
C ASP A 744 60.83 17.80 4.62
N LEU A 745 61.61 17.41 5.63
CA LEU A 745 62.37 16.16 5.58
C LEU A 745 61.46 14.92 5.49
N CYS A 746 60.37 14.91 6.28
CA CYS A 746 59.36 13.84 6.25
C CYS A 746 58.67 13.73 4.88
N ARG A 747 58.44 14.85 4.18
CA ARG A 747 57.89 14.85 2.80
C ARG A 747 58.84 14.19 1.81
N SER A 748 60.14 14.48 1.88
CA SER A 748 61.14 13.79 1.05
C SER A 748 61.09 12.28 1.25
N MET A 749 60.86 11.85 2.49
CA MET A 749 60.76 10.44 2.84
C MET A 749 59.48 9.76 2.32
N ARG A 750 58.33 10.43 2.41
CA ARG A 750 57.08 9.95 1.78
C ARG A 750 57.20 9.82 0.27
N LEU A 751 57.87 10.78 -0.36
CA LEU A 751 58.12 10.78 -1.79
C LEU A 751 58.96 9.56 -2.21
N ALA A 752 60.00 9.22 -1.45
CA ALA A 752 60.78 8.00 -1.67
C ALA A 752 59.91 6.74 -1.59
N ALA A 753 59.06 6.64 -0.56
CA ALA A 753 58.15 5.50 -0.41
C ALA A 753 57.14 5.39 -1.57
N LYS A 754 56.61 6.52 -2.05
CA LYS A 754 55.67 6.56 -3.18
C LYS A 754 56.32 6.16 -4.52
N LEU A 755 57.56 6.59 -4.75
CA LEU A 755 58.34 6.20 -5.94
C LEU A 755 58.49 4.68 -6.07
N ARG A 756 58.52 3.94 -4.95
CA ARG A 756 58.58 2.47 -4.92
C ARG A 756 57.47 1.80 -5.71
N SER A 757 56.23 2.27 -5.54
CA SER A 757 55.05 1.66 -6.15
C SER A 757 54.74 2.33 -7.48
N TRP A 758 54.87 3.65 -7.55
CA TRP A 758 54.48 4.41 -8.74
C TRP A 758 55.40 4.14 -9.94
N ALA A 759 56.72 4.13 -9.76
CA ALA A 759 57.65 3.90 -10.86
C ALA A 759 57.43 2.56 -11.59
N PRO A 760 57.36 1.39 -10.91
CA PRO A 760 57.08 0.13 -11.59
C PRO A 760 55.67 0.06 -12.19
N SER A 761 54.65 0.65 -11.54
CA SER A 761 53.28 0.71 -12.10
C SER A 761 53.21 1.51 -13.40
N MET A 762 53.90 2.65 -13.48
CA MET A 762 53.95 3.45 -14.71
C MET A 762 54.70 2.74 -15.85
N LEU A 763 55.78 2.04 -15.52
CA LEU A 763 56.51 1.22 -16.49
C LEU A 763 55.65 0.06 -17.01
N HIS A 764 54.92 -0.63 -16.12
CA HIS A 764 53.98 -1.71 -16.48
C HIS A 764 52.87 -1.22 -17.42
N LEU A 765 52.18 -0.12 -17.06
CA LEU A 765 51.12 0.43 -17.89
C LEU A 765 51.63 0.83 -19.28
N ARG A 766 52.81 1.44 -19.38
CA ARG A 766 53.41 1.83 -20.66
C ARG A 766 53.74 0.62 -21.52
N ASP A 767 54.46 -0.35 -20.95
CA ASP A 767 55.09 -1.41 -21.73
C ASP A 767 54.13 -2.57 -22.03
N GLN A 768 53.12 -2.83 -21.19
CA GLN A 768 52.15 -3.90 -21.38
C GLN A 768 50.79 -3.38 -21.86
N SER A 769 50.08 -2.65 -21.00
CA SER A 769 48.63 -2.39 -21.16
C SER A 769 48.29 -1.27 -22.15
N LEU A 770 49.18 -0.28 -22.29
CA LEU A 770 48.97 0.92 -23.11
C LEU A 770 50.02 1.04 -24.22
N SER A 771 50.70 -0.05 -24.58
CA SER A 771 51.80 -0.07 -25.54
C SER A 771 51.40 0.53 -26.90
N GLU A 772 50.17 0.31 -27.35
CA GLU A 772 49.60 0.85 -28.59
C GLU A 772 49.50 2.40 -28.61
N LEU A 773 49.53 3.05 -27.44
CA LEU A 773 49.45 4.50 -27.33
C LEU A 773 50.79 5.21 -27.55
N PHE A 774 51.90 4.48 -27.66
CA PHE A 774 53.23 5.05 -27.79
C PHE A 774 53.84 4.77 -29.17
N LYS A 775 54.54 5.76 -29.73
CA LYS A 775 55.38 5.57 -30.92
C LYS A 775 56.62 4.77 -30.54
N GLU A 776 57.04 3.84 -31.39
CA GLU A 776 58.33 3.14 -31.23
C GLU A 776 59.48 4.16 -31.23
N THR A 777 59.98 4.50 -30.05
CA THR A 777 61.18 5.33 -29.87
C THR A 777 62.29 4.49 -29.22
N PRO A 778 63.51 4.47 -29.81
CA PRO A 778 64.58 3.58 -29.35
C PRO A 778 65.21 3.99 -28.02
N LYS A 779 64.91 5.18 -27.46
CA LYS A 779 65.43 5.63 -26.17
C LYS A 779 64.53 6.68 -25.51
N ASP A 780 63.93 6.35 -24.36
CA ASP A 780 63.06 7.25 -23.57
C ASP A 780 63.74 7.59 -22.24
N GLU A 781 64.23 8.83 -22.11
CA GLU A 781 65.01 9.30 -20.96
C GLU A 781 64.22 9.20 -19.62
N CYS A 782 62.90 9.35 -19.67
CA CYS A 782 62.05 9.24 -18.48
C CYS A 782 62.01 7.79 -17.97
N VAL A 783 61.94 6.84 -18.90
CA VAL A 783 61.95 5.40 -18.61
C VAL A 783 63.29 4.95 -18.05
N GLU A 784 64.41 5.46 -18.58
CA GLU A 784 65.74 5.18 -18.01
C GLU A 784 65.85 5.66 -16.56
N LYS A 785 65.41 6.90 -16.28
CA LYS A 785 65.40 7.47 -14.92
C LYS A 785 64.52 6.67 -13.96
N LEU A 786 63.32 6.24 -14.37
CA LEU A 786 62.45 5.42 -13.52
C LEU A 786 63.06 4.03 -13.27
N ASN A 787 63.72 3.43 -14.27
CA ASN A 787 64.44 2.17 -14.10
C ASN A 787 65.66 2.31 -13.17
N ASP A 788 66.31 3.48 -13.09
CA ASP A 788 67.36 3.75 -12.11
C ASP A 788 66.79 3.78 -10.68
N VAL A 789 65.64 4.45 -10.46
CA VAL A 789 64.95 4.45 -9.16
C VAL A 789 64.59 3.04 -8.70
N VAL A 790 64.02 2.23 -9.60
CA VAL A 790 63.62 0.84 -9.29
C VAL A 790 64.83 0.00 -8.87
N ARG A 791 66.02 0.28 -9.42
CA ARG A 791 67.27 -0.41 -9.06
C ARG A 791 67.88 0.08 -7.75
N GLU A 792 67.83 1.38 -7.46
CA GLU A 792 68.49 1.99 -6.29
C GLU A 792 67.65 1.97 -5.00
N TYR A 793 66.36 1.61 -5.09
CA TYR A 793 65.41 1.78 -4.00
C TYR A 793 65.79 1.07 -2.68
N GLU A 794 66.35 -0.15 -2.72
CA GLU A 794 66.70 -0.89 -1.49
C GLU A 794 67.69 -0.11 -0.62
N HIS A 795 68.62 0.64 -1.23
CA HIS A 795 69.61 1.45 -0.51
C HIS A 795 69.02 2.74 0.07
N MET A 796 67.90 3.25 -0.47
CA MET A 796 67.26 4.46 0.06
C MET A 796 66.57 4.20 1.40
N TRP A 797 66.20 2.96 1.72
CA TRP A 797 65.46 2.59 2.94
C TRP A 797 66.30 2.67 4.24
N GLU A 798 67.63 2.72 4.11
CA GLU A 798 68.58 2.77 5.22
C GLU A 798 69.18 4.17 5.46
N MET A 799 68.80 5.15 4.64
CA MET A 799 69.32 6.53 4.73
C MET A 799 68.65 7.35 5.84
N THR A 800 69.37 8.34 6.35
CA THR A 800 68.85 9.31 7.33
C THR A 800 67.90 10.33 6.66
N LEU A 801 67.01 10.93 7.45
CA LEU A 801 66.11 12.01 7.00
C LEU A 801 66.86 13.15 6.29
N GLY A 802 68.03 13.53 6.80
CA GLY A 802 68.88 14.56 6.21
C GLY A 802 69.41 14.22 4.82
N GLU A 803 69.78 12.95 4.57
CA GLU A 803 70.35 12.48 3.30
C GLU A 803 69.29 12.22 2.21
N MET A 804 68.08 11.85 2.63
CA MET A 804 66.97 11.47 1.75
C MET A 804 66.59 12.59 0.76
N THR A 805 66.63 13.84 1.20
CA THR A 805 66.23 14.99 0.37
C THR A 805 67.09 15.09 -0.89
N THR A 806 68.41 14.96 -0.76
CA THR A 806 69.33 15.07 -1.91
C THR A 806 69.13 13.92 -2.92
N ARG A 807 68.72 12.73 -2.46
CA ARG A 807 68.52 11.54 -3.31
C ARG A 807 67.21 11.52 -4.07
N VAL A 808 66.13 12.05 -3.48
CA VAL A 808 64.81 12.04 -4.12
C VAL A 808 64.60 13.26 -5.04
N ASN A 809 65.32 14.35 -4.79
CA ASN A 809 65.21 15.60 -5.55
C ASN A 809 65.26 15.45 -7.09
N PRO A 810 66.13 14.61 -7.69
CA PRO A 810 66.16 14.43 -9.15
C PRO A 810 64.85 13.88 -9.74
N TYR A 811 64.09 13.12 -8.96
CA TYR A 811 62.83 12.49 -9.39
C TYR A 811 61.60 13.31 -9.02
N ARG A 812 61.77 14.26 -8.09
CA ARG A 812 60.70 15.12 -7.55
C ARG A 812 59.93 15.82 -8.66
N GLU A 813 60.60 16.37 -9.66
CA GLU A 813 59.93 17.04 -10.79
C GLU A 813 59.05 16.09 -11.61
N THR A 814 59.49 14.84 -11.80
CA THR A 814 58.78 13.87 -12.64
C THR A 814 57.53 13.34 -11.94
N ILE A 815 57.64 12.93 -10.67
CA ILE A 815 56.50 12.41 -9.92
C ILE A 815 55.52 13.52 -9.52
N ASN A 816 56.00 14.71 -9.16
CA ASN A 816 55.14 15.86 -8.81
C ASN A 816 54.50 16.52 -10.04
N THR A 817 54.82 16.06 -11.26
CA THR A 817 54.02 16.42 -12.44
C THR A 817 52.59 15.91 -12.27
N LEU A 818 52.38 14.79 -11.57
CA LEU A 818 51.06 14.28 -11.20
C LEU A 818 50.70 14.68 -9.76
N SER A 819 49.40 14.92 -9.52
CA SER A 819 48.88 15.03 -8.15
C SER A 819 49.01 13.70 -7.39
N GLU A 820 49.07 13.73 -6.06
CA GLU A 820 49.14 12.49 -5.25
C GLU A 820 47.98 11.52 -5.58
N ALA A 821 46.77 12.07 -5.80
CA ALA A 821 45.59 11.29 -6.18
C ALA A 821 45.76 10.62 -7.55
N MET A 822 46.32 11.32 -8.54
CA MET A 822 46.60 10.73 -9.86
C MET A 822 47.71 9.67 -9.80
N GLN A 823 48.70 9.85 -8.91
CA GLN A 823 49.71 8.83 -8.66
C GLN A 823 49.09 7.56 -8.06
N ASP A 824 48.16 7.68 -7.12
CA ASP A 824 47.41 6.53 -6.57
C ASP A 824 46.53 5.88 -7.64
N TYR A 825 45.83 6.69 -8.44
CA TYR A 825 45.02 6.21 -9.54
C TYR A 825 45.84 5.36 -10.53
N THR A 826 47.04 5.81 -10.89
CA THR A 826 47.94 5.05 -11.78
C THR A 826 48.45 3.76 -11.16
N ILE A 827 48.75 3.76 -9.85
CA ILE A 827 49.10 2.52 -9.13
C ILE A 827 47.93 1.54 -9.12
N THR A 828 46.71 1.99 -8.84
CA THR A 828 45.50 1.15 -8.81
C THR A 828 45.15 0.64 -10.20
N ALA A 829 45.24 1.48 -11.23
CA ALA A 829 44.97 1.10 -12.61
C ALA A 829 45.93 0.01 -13.10
N ALA A 830 47.21 0.08 -12.73
CA ALA A 830 48.21 -0.92 -13.09
C ALA A 830 47.96 -2.31 -12.47
N LYS A 831 47.19 -2.42 -11.38
CA LYS A 831 46.90 -3.71 -10.73
C LYS A 831 45.84 -4.54 -11.48
N HIS A 832 44.98 -3.89 -12.26
CA HIS A 832 43.92 -4.53 -13.05
C HIS A 832 43.83 -3.84 -14.41
N ASP A 833 44.88 -4.05 -15.21
CA ASP A 833 45.06 -3.49 -16.54
C ASP A 833 44.05 -3.95 -17.59
N LYS A 834 43.47 -5.15 -17.43
CA LYS A 834 42.46 -5.72 -18.34
C LYS A 834 41.31 -4.76 -18.68
N SER A 835 40.86 -3.95 -17.72
CA SER A 835 39.76 -3.00 -17.96
C SER A 835 40.18 -1.85 -18.88
N LEU A 836 41.43 -1.40 -18.79
CA LEU A 836 42.01 -0.42 -19.71
C LEU A 836 42.21 -1.02 -21.10
N GLU A 837 42.72 -2.24 -21.18
CA GLU A 837 42.88 -2.96 -22.46
C GLU A 837 41.53 -3.14 -23.17
N TRP A 838 40.49 -3.55 -22.44
CA TRP A 838 39.15 -3.72 -22.99
C TRP A 838 38.55 -2.38 -23.47
N LEU A 839 38.79 -1.28 -22.75
CA LEU A 839 38.37 0.05 -23.18
C LEU A 839 39.05 0.47 -24.49
N LEU A 840 40.34 0.15 -24.67
CA LEU A 840 41.09 0.41 -25.91
C LEU A 840 40.53 -0.38 -27.11
N GLN A 841 40.11 -1.63 -26.89
CA GLN A 841 39.47 -2.45 -27.94
C GLN A 841 38.14 -1.85 -28.45
N HIS A 842 37.45 -1.06 -27.62
CA HIS A 842 36.18 -0.41 -27.96
C HIS A 842 36.37 1.06 -28.28
N SER A 843 37.27 1.42 -29.20
CA SER A 843 37.60 2.82 -29.52
C SER A 843 36.42 3.67 -30.02
N SER A 844 35.43 3.04 -30.68
CA SER A 844 34.21 3.70 -31.15
C SER A 844 33.26 4.05 -29.99
N THR A 845 33.01 5.34 -29.78
CA THR A 845 32.07 5.84 -28.75
C THR A 845 30.63 5.40 -29.02
N GLU A 846 30.23 5.29 -30.29
CA GLU A 846 28.88 4.85 -30.67
C GLU A 846 28.67 3.37 -30.34
N ASP A 847 29.63 2.52 -30.70
CA ASP A 847 29.56 1.08 -30.41
C ASP A 847 29.60 0.81 -28.91
N PHE A 848 30.45 1.52 -28.17
CA PHE A 848 30.48 1.44 -26.71
C PHE A 848 29.13 1.84 -26.10
N ASN A 849 28.57 3.00 -26.48
CA ASN A 849 27.30 3.46 -25.91
C ASN A 849 26.12 2.55 -26.27
N ARG A 850 26.11 1.98 -27.48
CA ARG A 850 25.12 1.00 -27.92
C ARG A 850 25.20 -0.28 -27.09
N LEU A 851 26.41 -0.77 -26.83
CA LEU A 851 26.63 -1.97 -26.04
C LEU A 851 26.18 -1.76 -24.58
N ILE A 852 26.48 -0.59 -23.98
CA ILE A 852 25.99 -0.30 -22.63
C ILE A 852 24.47 -0.09 -22.57
N SER A 853 23.87 0.59 -23.56
CA SER A 853 22.42 0.83 -23.58
C SER A 853 21.60 -0.45 -23.73
N LEU A 854 22.15 -1.46 -24.41
CA LEU A 854 21.55 -2.79 -24.50
C LEU A 854 21.61 -3.55 -23.16
N CYS A 855 22.63 -3.34 -22.34
CA CYS A 855 22.83 -4.15 -21.13
C CYS A 855 22.20 -3.55 -19.87
N THR A 856 22.07 -2.21 -19.81
CA THR A 856 21.50 -1.51 -18.65
C THR A 856 20.06 -1.96 -18.28
N PRO A 857 19.12 -2.18 -19.22
CA PRO A 857 17.77 -2.64 -18.89
C PRO A 857 17.67 -4.14 -18.58
N ASN A 858 18.76 -4.90 -18.73
CA ASN A 858 18.78 -6.36 -18.64
C ASN A 858 19.39 -6.89 -17.33
N THR A 859 19.69 -6.00 -16.38
CA THR A 859 20.13 -6.36 -15.04
C THR A 859 19.52 -5.44 -14.01
N ASP A 860 19.01 -6.02 -12.92
CA ASP A 860 18.53 -5.30 -11.75
C ASP A 860 19.57 -5.31 -10.62
N ASP A 861 20.75 -5.90 -10.83
CA ASP A 861 21.82 -5.93 -9.82
C ASP A 861 22.40 -4.52 -9.65
N PRO A 862 22.19 -3.87 -8.48
CA PRO A 862 22.65 -2.51 -8.25
C PRO A 862 24.17 -2.38 -8.30
N ILE A 863 24.92 -3.45 -8.00
CA ILE A 863 26.38 -3.46 -8.03
C ILE A 863 26.86 -3.43 -9.48
N ILE A 864 26.27 -4.25 -10.36
CA ILE A 864 26.64 -4.30 -11.77
C ILE A 864 26.22 -3.01 -12.48
N LEU A 865 25.03 -2.48 -12.18
CA LEU A 865 24.59 -1.18 -12.71
C LEU A 865 25.50 -0.03 -12.29
N ALA A 866 25.94 -0.01 -11.03
CA ALA A 866 26.91 0.96 -10.54
C ALA A 866 28.27 0.79 -11.23
N ALA A 867 28.75 -0.44 -11.42
CA ALA A 867 29.98 -0.72 -12.14
C ALA A 867 29.92 -0.27 -13.62
N ILE A 868 28.79 -0.48 -14.31
CA ILE A 868 28.55 -0.01 -15.68
C ILE A 868 28.59 1.52 -15.75
N ALA A 869 27.97 2.21 -14.78
CA ALA A 869 28.02 3.66 -14.69
C ALA A 869 29.46 4.16 -14.43
N SER A 870 30.17 3.50 -13.51
CA SER A 870 31.58 3.79 -13.22
C SER A 870 32.49 3.53 -14.42
N LEU A 871 32.22 2.52 -15.26
CA LEU A 871 32.97 2.24 -16.49
C LEU A 871 32.78 3.36 -17.51
N LYS A 872 31.54 3.86 -17.67
CA LYS A 872 31.23 5.03 -18.50
C LYS A 872 31.96 6.29 -18.01
N GLN A 873 31.96 6.53 -16.70
CA GLN A 873 32.66 7.66 -16.09
C GLN A 873 34.17 7.54 -16.29
N MET A 874 34.75 6.36 -16.04
CA MET A 874 36.18 6.08 -16.26
C MET A 874 36.59 6.31 -17.72
N ARG A 875 35.81 5.83 -18.68
CA ARG A 875 36.06 6.06 -20.11
C ARG A 875 36.04 7.55 -20.45
N THR A 876 35.08 8.30 -19.90
CA THR A 876 34.92 9.74 -20.15
C THR A 876 36.09 10.52 -19.55
N PHE A 877 36.47 10.18 -18.31
CA PHE A 877 37.60 10.78 -17.60
C PHE A 877 38.92 10.59 -18.34
N LEU A 878 39.18 9.38 -18.85
CA LEU A 878 40.41 9.04 -19.57
C LEU A 878 40.36 9.33 -21.07
N ALA A 879 39.28 9.92 -21.59
CA ALA A 879 39.02 9.97 -23.02
C ALA A 879 40.11 10.70 -23.82
N GLU A 880 40.56 11.85 -23.32
CA GLU A 880 41.62 12.62 -23.99
C GLU A 880 42.96 11.88 -23.99
N ALA A 881 43.27 11.18 -22.91
CA ALA A 881 44.54 10.49 -22.70
C ALA A 881 44.62 9.16 -23.47
N LEU A 882 43.49 8.44 -23.63
CA LEU A 882 43.47 7.11 -24.24
C LEU A 882 43.01 7.10 -25.70
N PHE A 883 42.16 8.04 -26.15
CA PHE A 883 41.54 7.96 -27.48
C PHE A 883 41.84 9.17 -28.38
N THR A 884 41.89 10.38 -27.83
CA THR A 884 41.95 11.61 -28.67
C THR A 884 43.37 12.03 -29.04
N LYS A 885 44.31 11.99 -28.09
CA LYS A 885 45.68 12.51 -28.24
C LYS A 885 46.76 11.50 -28.66
N PRO A 886 46.63 10.18 -28.42
CA PRO A 886 47.62 9.21 -28.89
C PRO A 886 47.86 9.28 -30.41
N PRO A 887 49.05 8.87 -30.90
CA PRO A 887 50.14 8.24 -30.16
C PRO A 887 51.19 9.23 -29.60
N TYR A 888 51.67 8.95 -28.38
CA TYR A 888 52.66 9.72 -27.64
C TYR A 888 54.10 9.42 -28.07
N SER A 889 54.98 10.42 -28.05
CA SER A 889 56.40 10.23 -28.42
C SER A 889 57.29 9.66 -27.30
N GLY A 890 56.76 9.51 -26.09
CA GLY A 890 57.47 9.01 -24.91
C GLY A 890 56.67 9.21 -23.62
N LEU A 891 57.10 8.57 -22.54
CA LEU A 891 56.41 8.52 -21.25
C LEU A 891 56.20 9.91 -20.64
N LYS A 892 57.18 10.82 -20.80
CA LYS A 892 57.06 12.19 -20.28
C LYS A 892 55.83 12.93 -20.82
N LYS A 893 55.55 12.83 -22.12
CA LYS A 893 54.36 13.48 -22.71
C LYS A 893 53.05 12.84 -22.25
N PHE A 894 53.05 11.53 -22.01
CA PHE A 894 51.88 10.86 -21.45
C PHE A 894 51.61 11.30 -20.00
N ILE A 895 52.66 11.42 -19.17
CA ILE A 895 52.56 11.97 -17.81
C ILE A 895 52.06 13.43 -17.85
N GLU A 896 52.54 14.26 -18.78
CA GLU A 896 52.06 15.63 -18.97
C GLU A 896 50.57 15.67 -19.35
N GLU A 897 50.05 14.72 -20.11
CA GLU A 897 48.61 14.64 -20.39
C GLU A 897 47.81 14.14 -19.18
N LEU A 898 48.30 13.13 -18.45
CA LEU A 898 47.68 12.69 -17.20
C LEU A 898 47.66 13.81 -16.15
N SER A 899 48.66 14.70 -16.13
CA SER A 899 48.69 15.83 -15.19
C SER A 899 47.55 16.83 -15.36
N ARG A 900 46.91 16.86 -16.54
CA ARG A 900 45.77 17.76 -16.82
C ARG A 900 44.46 17.22 -16.25
N LEU A 901 44.43 15.95 -15.85
CA LEU A 901 43.27 15.31 -15.27
C LEU A 901 43.29 15.46 -13.74
N THR A 902 42.15 15.82 -13.17
CA THR A 902 41.97 15.94 -11.72
C THR A 902 41.26 14.69 -11.19
N VAL A 903 41.94 13.88 -10.41
CA VAL A 903 41.34 12.72 -9.71
C VAL A 903 40.78 13.19 -8.39
N ASP A 904 39.48 13.02 -8.18
CA ASP A 904 38.84 13.15 -6.89
C ASP A 904 38.52 11.77 -6.28
N GLU A 905 37.83 11.76 -5.14
CA GLU A 905 37.44 10.51 -4.46
C GLU A 905 36.42 9.69 -5.29
N ALA A 906 35.60 10.33 -6.11
CA ALA A 906 34.62 9.66 -6.96
C ALA A 906 35.31 8.92 -8.12
N GLU A 907 36.30 9.54 -8.75
CA GLU A 907 37.09 8.97 -9.84
C GLU A 907 37.84 7.72 -9.37
N GLN A 908 38.44 7.80 -8.18
CA GLN A 908 39.15 6.69 -7.56
C GLN A 908 38.19 5.53 -7.24
N LYS A 909 37.03 5.82 -6.63
CA LYS A 909 36.00 4.81 -6.34
C LYS A 909 35.41 4.20 -7.60
N CYS A 910 35.26 4.96 -8.68
CA CYS A 910 34.80 4.44 -9.96
C CYS A 910 35.76 3.38 -10.51
N LEU A 911 37.07 3.65 -10.46
CA LEU A 911 38.08 2.68 -10.88
C LEU A 911 38.00 1.40 -10.02
N GLU A 912 37.94 1.54 -8.69
CA GLU A 912 37.85 0.39 -7.77
C GLU A 912 36.56 -0.42 -7.98
N SER A 913 35.43 0.26 -8.19
CA SER A 913 34.13 -0.34 -8.50
C SER A 913 34.21 -1.18 -9.78
N VAL A 914 34.73 -0.59 -10.86
CA VAL A 914 34.93 -1.30 -12.14
C VAL A 914 35.83 -2.50 -11.94
N GLN A 915 36.96 -2.36 -11.25
CA GLN A 915 37.90 -3.46 -11.02
C GLN A 915 37.30 -4.61 -10.21
N SER A 916 36.51 -4.30 -9.17
CA SER A 916 35.89 -5.31 -8.31
C SER A 916 34.84 -6.17 -9.03
N SER A 917 34.18 -5.59 -10.04
CA SER A 917 33.00 -6.18 -10.71
C SER A 917 33.22 -6.36 -12.22
N PHE A 918 34.47 -6.32 -12.68
CA PHE A 918 34.77 -6.30 -14.12
C PHE A 918 34.35 -7.59 -14.82
N GLU A 919 34.66 -8.76 -14.26
CA GLU A 919 34.37 -10.06 -14.87
C GLU A 919 32.84 -10.35 -14.95
N PRO A 920 32.03 -10.18 -13.87
CA PRO A 920 30.57 -10.31 -13.97
C PRO A 920 29.92 -9.31 -14.92
N MET A 921 30.43 -8.08 -14.95
CA MET A 921 29.96 -7.06 -15.90
C MET A 921 30.27 -7.49 -17.34
N LEU A 922 31.46 -8.03 -17.62
CA LEU A 922 31.85 -8.51 -18.95
C LEU A 922 30.95 -9.67 -19.44
N ASP A 923 30.57 -10.59 -18.55
CA ASP A 923 29.62 -11.67 -18.86
C ASP A 923 28.22 -11.11 -19.21
N LEU A 924 27.73 -10.10 -18.49
CA LEU A 924 26.46 -9.45 -18.82
C LEU A 924 26.52 -8.75 -20.19
N LEU A 925 27.60 -8.01 -20.45
CA LEU A 925 27.85 -7.28 -21.69
C LEU A 925 27.91 -8.21 -22.92
N THR A 926 28.32 -9.46 -22.72
CA THR A 926 28.39 -10.47 -23.78
C THR A 926 27.09 -11.26 -23.97
N THR A 927 26.29 -11.45 -22.91
CA THR A 927 25.08 -12.30 -22.93
C THR A 927 23.81 -11.54 -23.35
N HIS A 928 23.61 -10.32 -22.85
CA HIS A 928 22.34 -9.56 -23.00
C HIS A 928 22.31 -8.57 -24.17
N SER A 929 23.30 -8.63 -25.06
CA SER A 929 23.32 -7.89 -26.33
C SER A 929 22.40 -8.51 -27.41
N ARG A 930 21.60 -9.54 -27.08
CA ARG A 930 20.78 -10.33 -28.00
C ARG A 930 19.28 -9.97 -27.92
N THR A 931 18.54 -10.07 -29.04
CA THR A 931 17.11 -9.72 -29.10
C THR A 931 16.22 -10.76 -28.39
N PRO A 932 15.01 -10.39 -27.90
CA PRO A 932 14.10 -11.31 -27.20
C PRO A 932 13.77 -12.59 -28.00
N GLY A 933 13.62 -12.47 -29.32
CA GLY A 933 13.40 -13.63 -30.19
C GLY A 933 14.60 -14.60 -30.25
N VAL A 934 15.82 -14.08 -30.19
CA VAL A 934 17.04 -14.92 -30.09
C VAL A 934 17.06 -15.64 -28.74
N GLN A 935 16.71 -14.95 -27.65
CA GLN A 935 16.65 -15.54 -26.32
C GLN A 935 15.61 -16.67 -26.24
N ALA A 936 14.41 -16.46 -26.78
CA ALA A 936 13.37 -17.47 -26.87
C ALA A 936 13.86 -18.75 -27.61
N CYS A 937 14.67 -18.59 -28.66
CA CYS A 937 15.27 -19.73 -29.37
C CYS A 937 16.28 -20.52 -28.51
N TYR A 938 17.05 -19.85 -27.65
CA TYR A 938 17.94 -20.50 -26.68
C TYR A 938 17.16 -21.19 -25.56
N ASP A 939 16.08 -20.57 -25.08
CA ASP A 939 15.21 -21.15 -24.06
C ASP A 939 14.49 -22.39 -24.59
N LEU A 940 14.00 -22.37 -25.85
CA LEU A 940 13.47 -23.54 -26.55
C LEU A 940 14.50 -24.69 -26.58
N LYS A 941 15.74 -24.38 -26.94
CA LYS A 941 16.82 -25.37 -26.96
C LYS A 941 17.07 -25.94 -25.56
N LYS A 942 17.10 -25.11 -24.53
CA LYS A 942 17.30 -25.52 -23.13
C LYS A 942 16.16 -26.43 -22.64
N ILE A 943 14.90 -26.04 -22.90
CA ILE A 943 13.70 -26.82 -22.56
C ILE A 943 13.73 -28.17 -23.28
N SER A 944 14.06 -28.19 -24.57
CA SER A 944 14.11 -29.44 -25.35
C SER A 944 15.17 -30.43 -24.85
N GLN A 945 16.25 -29.93 -24.26
CA GLN A 945 17.39 -30.76 -23.83
C GLN A 945 17.32 -31.16 -22.35
N THR A 946 16.75 -30.31 -21.49
CA THR A 946 16.85 -30.46 -20.03
C THR A 946 15.54 -30.20 -19.28
N GLY A 947 14.49 -29.74 -19.96
CA GLY A 947 13.22 -29.39 -19.35
C GLY A 947 12.39 -30.62 -19.00
N THR A 948 11.87 -30.66 -17.78
CA THR A 948 10.91 -31.68 -17.33
C THR A 948 9.56 -31.02 -17.05
N PHE A 949 8.49 -31.52 -17.66
CA PHE A 949 7.14 -30.99 -17.45
C PHE A 949 6.46 -31.73 -16.29
N HIS A 950 5.80 -30.97 -15.44
CA HIS A 950 5.05 -31.45 -14.29
C HIS A 950 3.60 -31.00 -14.43
N VAL A 951 2.67 -31.96 -14.44
CA VAL A 951 1.23 -31.68 -14.37
C VAL A 951 0.78 -31.90 -12.93
N THR A 952 0.20 -30.87 -12.33
CA THR A 952 -0.38 -30.93 -10.99
C THR A 952 -1.88 -30.67 -11.02
N CYS A 953 -2.62 -31.31 -10.12
CA CYS A 953 -4.05 -31.09 -9.97
C CYS A 953 -4.30 -29.77 -9.23
N ALA A 954 -4.59 -28.68 -9.93
CA ALA A 954 -4.76 -27.35 -9.35
C ALA A 954 -6.09 -26.70 -9.76
N LEU A 955 -6.69 -25.92 -8.85
CA LEU A 955 -8.00 -25.26 -9.06
C LEU A 955 -8.00 -24.25 -10.22
N SER A 956 -6.84 -23.68 -10.55
CA SER A 956 -6.63 -22.77 -11.67
C SER A 956 -5.85 -23.45 -12.79
N GLU A 957 -6.20 -23.15 -14.04
CA GLU A 957 -5.52 -23.67 -15.24
C GLU A 957 -4.03 -23.27 -15.27
N SER A 958 -3.71 -22.04 -14.85
CA SER A 958 -2.33 -21.52 -14.82
C SER A 958 -1.37 -22.27 -13.88
N ALA A 959 -1.90 -22.96 -12.86
CA ALA A 959 -1.09 -23.71 -11.90
C ALA A 959 -0.96 -25.20 -12.25
N GLN A 960 -1.60 -25.67 -13.32
CA GLN A 960 -1.62 -27.09 -13.67
C GLN A 960 -0.36 -27.58 -14.32
N LEU A 961 0.39 -26.71 -15.02
CA LEU A 961 1.57 -27.10 -15.78
C LEU A 961 2.77 -26.22 -15.41
N THR A 962 3.87 -26.87 -15.01
CA THR A 962 5.16 -26.20 -14.88
C THR A 962 6.28 -26.98 -15.56
N CYS A 963 7.29 -26.29 -16.08
CA CYS A 963 8.49 -26.86 -16.67
C CYS A 963 9.71 -26.47 -15.85
N LYS A 964 10.41 -27.46 -15.28
CA LYS A 964 11.59 -27.25 -14.44
C LYS A 964 12.87 -27.50 -15.22
N MET A 965 13.84 -26.59 -15.10
CA MET A 965 15.16 -26.66 -15.74
C MET A 965 16.29 -26.36 -14.74
N PRO A 966 17.34 -27.20 -14.66
CA PRO A 966 18.51 -26.93 -13.81
C PRO A 966 19.31 -25.68 -14.26
N PRO A 967 19.95 -24.91 -13.35
CA PRO A 967 20.03 -25.13 -11.91
C PRO A 967 18.84 -24.59 -11.10
N ASP A 968 18.07 -23.58 -11.55
CA ASP A 968 16.92 -23.02 -10.79
C ASP A 968 15.91 -22.24 -11.68
N SER A 969 15.78 -22.60 -12.97
CA SER A 969 14.82 -21.93 -13.86
C SER A 969 13.52 -22.73 -13.97
N GLU A 970 12.39 -22.14 -13.58
CA GLU A 970 11.04 -22.70 -13.73
C GLU A 970 10.20 -21.83 -14.65
N PHE A 971 9.45 -22.48 -15.55
CA PHE A 971 8.49 -21.84 -16.43
C PHE A 971 7.10 -22.32 -16.03
N ASP A 972 6.25 -21.40 -15.60
CA ASP A 972 4.83 -21.69 -15.39
C ASP A 972 4.07 -21.74 -16.73
N PHE A 973 2.78 -22.06 -16.67
CA PHE A 973 1.94 -22.17 -17.86
C PHE A 973 1.91 -20.87 -18.68
N GLU A 974 1.82 -19.71 -18.03
CA GLU A 974 1.77 -18.41 -18.70
C GLU A 974 3.08 -18.09 -19.40
N ALA A 975 4.22 -18.36 -18.76
CA ALA A 975 5.55 -18.22 -19.34
C ALA A 975 5.76 -19.18 -20.53
N LEU A 976 5.27 -20.42 -20.44
CA LEU A 976 5.32 -21.37 -21.56
C LEU A 976 4.42 -20.92 -22.74
N ALA A 977 3.23 -20.38 -22.45
CA ALA A 977 2.33 -19.86 -23.47
C ALA A 977 2.90 -18.59 -24.15
N GLU A 978 3.56 -17.72 -23.38
CA GLU A 978 4.26 -16.55 -23.92
C GLU A 978 5.49 -16.96 -24.73
N LEU A 979 6.27 -17.93 -24.27
CA LEU A 979 7.39 -18.49 -25.03
C LEU A 979 6.91 -19.07 -26.37
N ARG A 980 5.79 -19.82 -26.37
CA ARG A 980 5.13 -20.30 -27.60
C ARG A 980 4.78 -19.14 -28.52
N ARG A 981 4.18 -18.07 -27.99
CA ARG A 981 3.79 -16.88 -28.76
C ARG A 981 5.01 -16.17 -29.38
N GLN A 982 6.07 -15.98 -28.60
CA GLN A 982 7.30 -15.33 -29.06
C GLN A 982 8.01 -16.17 -30.13
N LEU A 983 8.09 -17.48 -29.96
CA LEU A 983 8.68 -18.40 -30.93
C LEU A 983 7.90 -18.47 -32.24
N LEU A 984 6.56 -18.37 -32.19
CA LEU A 984 5.72 -18.35 -33.39
C LEU A 984 5.80 -17.02 -34.17
N MET A 985 6.21 -15.93 -33.51
CA MET A 985 6.27 -14.59 -34.09
C MET A 985 7.69 -14.14 -34.47
N THR A 986 8.71 -14.92 -34.11
CA THR A 986 10.12 -14.58 -34.35
C THR A 986 10.64 -15.26 -35.62
N ASP A 987 11.11 -14.48 -36.59
CA ASP A 987 11.90 -15.01 -37.71
C ASP A 987 13.22 -15.59 -37.18
N VAL A 988 13.53 -16.84 -37.52
CA VAL A 988 14.75 -17.53 -37.06
C VAL A 988 15.98 -16.71 -37.46
N PRO A 989 16.78 -16.18 -36.52
CA PRO A 989 17.95 -15.37 -36.81
C PRO A 989 18.99 -16.15 -37.63
N TYR A 990 19.62 -15.49 -38.62
CA TYR A 990 20.65 -16.10 -39.49
C TYR A 990 21.85 -16.69 -38.71
N GLU A 991 22.08 -16.21 -37.49
CA GLU A 991 23.11 -16.69 -36.56
C GLU A 991 22.83 -18.11 -36.01
N LEU A 992 21.56 -18.53 -36.03
CA LEU A 992 21.08 -19.84 -35.57
C LEU A 992 20.73 -20.79 -36.73
N ASP A 993 20.88 -20.34 -37.98
CA ASP A 993 20.57 -21.09 -39.22
C ASP A 993 21.45 -22.36 -39.40
N GLY A 994 22.50 -22.50 -38.58
CA GLY A 994 23.30 -23.72 -38.46
C GLY A 994 22.67 -24.83 -37.58
N ALA A 995 21.68 -24.50 -36.73
CA ALA A 995 21.00 -25.46 -35.87
C ALA A 995 19.79 -26.08 -36.61
N LYS A 996 20.05 -27.07 -37.46
CA LYS A 996 19.10 -27.74 -38.38
C LYS A 996 17.79 -28.31 -37.78
N ASN A 997 17.51 -28.17 -36.49
CA ASN A 997 16.36 -28.76 -35.81
C ASN A 997 15.46 -27.76 -35.05
N LEU A 998 15.69 -26.44 -35.11
CA LEU A 998 14.89 -25.49 -34.32
C LEU A 998 13.38 -25.53 -34.65
N PRO A 999 12.95 -25.56 -35.92
CA PRO A 999 11.52 -25.70 -36.26
C PRO A 999 10.93 -27.03 -35.76
N ALA A 1000 11.67 -28.12 -35.89
CA ALA A 1000 11.24 -29.44 -35.39
C ALA A 1000 11.13 -29.47 -33.85
N MET A 1001 12.03 -28.78 -33.14
CA MET A 1001 11.96 -28.63 -31.68
C MET A 1001 10.74 -27.80 -31.26
N LEU A 1002 10.43 -26.73 -32.00
CA LEU A 1002 9.24 -25.92 -31.76
C LEU A 1002 7.97 -26.75 -31.98
N ASP A 1003 7.87 -27.48 -33.09
CA ASP A 1003 6.72 -28.35 -33.37
C ASP A 1003 6.55 -29.40 -32.27
N VAL A 1004 7.64 -30.04 -31.82
CA VAL A 1004 7.58 -31.01 -30.71
C VAL A 1004 7.11 -30.35 -29.42
N LEU A 1005 7.61 -29.16 -29.08
CA LEU A 1005 7.20 -28.44 -27.87
C LEU A 1005 5.72 -28.06 -27.93
N VAL A 1006 5.24 -27.51 -29.06
CA VAL A 1006 3.84 -27.11 -29.24
C VAL A 1006 2.91 -28.31 -29.07
N ASN A 1007 3.22 -29.43 -29.72
CA ASN A 1007 2.42 -30.65 -29.60
C ASN A 1007 2.47 -31.23 -28.17
N LYS A 1008 3.61 -31.15 -27.47
CA LYS A 1008 3.73 -31.59 -26.07
C LYS A 1008 2.84 -30.74 -25.16
N LEU A 1009 2.85 -29.41 -25.35
CA LEU A 1009 2.02 -28.49 -24.56
C LEU A 1009 0.52 -28.76 -24.76
N GLU A 1010 0.08 -28.98 -26.00
CA GLU A 1010 -1.34 -29.29 -26.29
C GLU A 1010 -1.82 -30.56 -25.59
N VAL A 1011 -1.01 -31.63 -25.62
CA VAL A 1011 -1.33 -32.88 -24.92
C VAL A 1011 -1.34 -32.69 -23.39
N LEU A 1012 -0.42 -31.88 -22.85
CA LEU A 1012 -0.34 -31.58 -21.41
C LEU A 1012 -1.50 -30.71 -20.92
N GLU A 1013 -1.96 -29.76 -21.74
CA GLU A 1013 -3.15 -28.95 -21.47
C GLU A 1013 -4.40 -29.81 -21.35
N ASP A 1014 -4.59 -30.74 -22.29
CA ASP A 1014 -5.71 -31.69 -22.24
C ASP A 1014 -5.59 -32.65 -21.05
N PHE A 1015 -4.37 -33.04 -20.66
CA PHE A 1015 -4.12 -33.84 -19.47
C PHE A 1015 -4.49 -33.08 -18.18
N GLY A 1016 -4.13 -31.79 -18.09
CA GLY A 1016 -4.53 -30.90 -17.00
C GLY A 1016 -6.05 -30.75 -16.90
N ARG A 1017 -6.73 -30.56 -18.05
CA ARG A 1017 -8.20 -30.48 -18.12
C ARG A 1017 -8.88 -31.75 -17.64
N CYS A 1018 -8.45 -32.92 -18.13
CA CYS A 1018 -9.03 -34.22 -17.72
C CYS A 1018 -8.81 -34.48 -16.22
N THR A 1019 -7.63 -34.17 -15.70
CA THR A 1019 -7.31 -34.27 -14.27
C THR A 1019 -8.22 -33.38 -13.43
N MET A 1020 -8.50 -32.16 -13.90
CA MET A 1020 -9.40 -31.25 -13.22
C MET A 1020 -10.85 -31.71 -13.23
N GLU A 1021 -11.33 -32.27 -14.34
CA GLU A 1021 -12.67 -32.83 -14.40
C GLU A 1021 -12.81 -34.05 -13.49
N LEU A 1022 -11.81 -34.94 -13.43
CA LEU A 1022 -11.75 -36.03 -12.44
C LEU A 1022 -11.81 -35.52 -11.00
N PHE A 1023 -11.08 -34.45 -10.70
CA PHE A 1023 -11.14 -33.79 -9.38
C PHE A 1023 -12.51 -33.15 -9.09
N ARG A 1024 -13.13 -32.48 -10.08
CA ARG A 1024 -14.47 -31.87 -9.95
C ARG A 1024 -15.56 -32.92 -9.73
N LEU A 1025 -15.41 -34.06 -10.40
CA LEU A 1025 -16.21 -35.26 -10.21
C LEU A 1025 -15.80 -36.07 -8.97
N GLY A 1026 -14.95 -35.51 -8.09
CA GLY A 1026 -14.55 -36.08 -6.80
C GLY A 1026 -14.01 -37.49 -6.90
N HIS A 1027 -13.21 -37.75 -7.92
CA HIS A 1027 -12.45 -38.98 -8.01
C HIS A 1027 -11.43 -39.00 -6.86
N PHE A 1028 -11.52 -40.00 -5.97
CA PHE A 1028 -10.79 -39.99 -4.70
C PHE A 1028 -9.25 -40.03 -4.82
N ALA A 1029 -8.74 -40.48 -5.98
CA ALA A 1029 -7.31 -40.53 -6.28
C ALA A 1029 -6.67 -39.17 -6.63
N TYR A 1030 -7.45 -38.12 -6.91
CA TYR A 1030 -6.95 -36.80 -7.34
C TYR A 1030 -7.21 -35.76 -6.25
N ARG A 1031 -6.13 -35.17 -5.73
CA ARG A 1031 -6.17 -34.12 -4.69
C ARG A 1031 -5.51 -32.84 -5.18
N ILE A 1032 -5.90 -31.71 -4.60
CA ILE A 1032 -5.29 -30.43 -4.90
C ILE A 1032 -3.77 -30.46 -4.63
N ASN A 1033 -2.98 -29.91 -5.53
CA ASN A 1033 -1.51 -29.87 -5.54
C ASN A 1033 -0.82 -31.25 -5.64
N GLN A 1034 -1.57 -32.31 -5.97
CA GLN A 1034 -0.98 -33.60 -6.26
C GLN A 1034 -0.37 -33.59 -7.66
N GLU A 1035 0.88 -34.03 -7.76
CA GLU A 1035 1.54 -34.27 -9.04
C GLU A 1035 0.96 -35.53 -9.69
N VAL A 1036 0.43 -35.38 -10.90
CA VAL A 1036 -0.33 -36.42 -11.61
C VAL A 1036 0.49 -36.99 -12.77
N LEU A 1037 1.35 -36.17 -13.38
CA LEU A 1037 2.21 -36.60 -14.47
C LEU A 1037 3.53 -35.86 -14.44
N VAL A 1038 4.62 -36.60 -14.66
CA VAL A 1038 5.96 -36.05 -14.92
C VAL A 1038 6.40 -36.53 -16.29
N VAL A 1039 6.79 -35.60 -17.15
CA VAL A 1039 7.23 -35.87 -18.52
C VAL A 1039 8.69 -35.41 -18.66
N PRO A 1040 9.65 -36.35 -18.70
CA PRO A 1040 11.04 -36.03 -18.97
C PRO A 1040 11.23 -35.52 -20.42
N PRO A 1041 12.35 -34.84 -20.72
CA PRO A 1041 12.59 -34.23 -22.04
C PRO A 1041 12.52 -35.27 -23.18
N ASP A 1042 12.97 -36.50 -22.92
CA ASP A 1042 13.04 -37.60 -23.88
C ASP A 1042 11.72 -38.36 -24.07
N ASP A 1043 10.65 -38.05 -23.32
CA ASP A 1043 9.37 -38.76 -23.48
C ASP A 1043 8.75 -38.42 -24.85
N SER A 1044 8.18 -39.44 -25.50
CA SER A 1044 7.61 -39.30 -26.85
C SER A 1044 6.18 -38.78 -26.80
N LEU A 1045 5.75 -38.08 -27.85
CA LEU A 1045 4.36 -37.63 -27.99
C LEU A 1045 3.37 -38.80 -27.98
N GLU A 1046 3.72 -39.95 -28.56
CA GLU A 1046 2.88 -41.16 -28.57
C GLU A 1046 2.68 -41.74 -27.16
N SER A 1047 3.74 -41.75 -26.35
CA SER A 1047 3.68 -42.15 -24.94
C SER A 1047 2.74 -41.23 -24.15
N MET A 1048 2.85 -39.91 -24.35
CA MET A 1048 1.97 -38.93 -23.70
C MET A 1048 0.51 -39.06 -24.16
N ALA A 1049 0.28 -39.23 -25.46
CA ALA A 1049 -1.07 -39.43 -26.01
C ALA A 1049 -1.72 -40.71 -25.47
N THR A 1050 -0.94 -41.80 -25.32
CA THR A 1050 -1.43 -43.05 -24.71
C THR A 1050 -1.81 -42.84 -23.25
N LYS A 1051 -1.00 -42.10 -22.48
CA LYS A 1051 -1.33 -41.73 -21.09
C LYS A 1051 -2.58 -40.85 -21.01
N LEU A 1052 -2.75 -39.89 -21.92
CA LEU A 1052 -3.94 -39.05 -22.00
C LEU A 1052 -5.19 -39.87 -22.33
N GLN A 1053 -5.11 -40.80 -23.29
CA GLN A 1053 -6.22 -41.67 -23.65
C GLN A 1053 -6.65 -42.55 -22.46
N ALA A 1054 -5.69 -43.09 -21.70
CA ALA A 1054 -5.99 -43.83 -20.48
C ALA A 1054 -6.69 -42.96 -19.42
N LEU A 1055 -6.26 -41.70 -19.25
CA LEU A 1055 -6.90 -40.75 -18.33
C LEU A 1055 -8.32 -40.37 -18.78
N GLN A 1056 -8.54 -40.20 -20.08
CA GLN A 1056 -9.86 -39.94 -20.67
C GLN A 1056 -10.80 -41.13 -20.45
N GLN A 1057 -10.33 -42.36 -20.68
CA GLN A 1057 -11.10 -43.56 -20.38
C GLN A 1057 -11.46 -43.64 -18.90
N GLN A 1058 -10.49 -43.35 -18.01
CA GLN A 1058 -10.74 -43.32 -16.57
C GLN A 1058 -11.78 -42.28 -16.16
N LEU A 1059 -11.79 -41.11 -16.82
CA LEU A 1059 -12.82 -40.09 -16.62
C LEU A 1059 -14.21 -40.58 -17.03
N GLU A 1060 -14.34 -41.22 -18.19
CA GLU A 1060 -15.60 -41.80 -18.66
C GLU A 1060 -16.09 -42.92 -17.72
N ASP A 1061 -15.20 -43.84 -17.35
CA ASP A 1061 -15.50 -44.95 -16.44
C ASP A 1061 -15.96 -44.43 -15.07
N TRP A 1062 -15.31 -43.38 -14.56
CA TRP A 1062 -15.69 -42.76 -13.29
C TRP A 1062 -17.04 -42.05 -13.35
N GLN A 1063 -17.32 -41.32 -14.44
CA GLN A 1063 -18.63 -40.70 -14.65
C GLN A 1063 -19.74 -41.74 -14.64
N GLN A 1064 -19.52 -42.87 -15.33
CA GLN A 1064 -20.46 -43.98 -15.35
C GLN A 1064 -20.62 -44.60 -13.96
N ALA A 1065 -19.52 -44.86 -13.25
CA ALA A 1065 -19.55 -45.42 -11.89
C ALA A 1065 -20.29 -44.52 -10.89
N VAL A 1066 -20.10 -43.20 -10.96
CA VAL A 1066 -20.81 -42.23 -10.11
C VAL A 1066 -22.31 -42.24 -10.42
N SER A 1067 -22.68 -42.29 -11.71
CA SER A 1067 -24.08 -42.40 -12.15
C SER A 1067 -24.72 -43.70 -11.63
N ASP A 1068 -24.04 -44.83 -11.80
CA ASP A 1068 -24.52 -46.15 -11.38
C ASP A 1068 -24.68 -46.22 -9.85
N ALA A 1069 -23.68 -45.76 -9.09
CA ALA A 1069 -23.74 -45.73 -7.64
C ALA A 1069 -24.88 -44.84 -7.13
N ARG A 1070 -25.09 -43.65 -7.73
CA ARG A 1070 -26.19 -42.75 -7.38
C ARG A 1070 -27.57 -43.32 -7.72
N SER A 1071 -27.68 -44.10 -8.80
CA SER A 1071 -28.90 -44.81 -9.16
C SER A 1071 -29.22 -45.96 -8.17
N LYS A 1072 -28.17 -46.63 -7.67
CA LYS A 1072 -28.27 -47.78 -6.77
C LYS A 1072 -28.48 -47.36 -5.31
N HIS A 1073 -27.85 -46.27 -4.86
CA HIS A 1073 -27.88 -45.81 -3.47
C HIS A 1073 -28.55 -44.43 -3.38
N TYR A 1074 -29.84 -44.42 -3.06
CA TYR A 1074 -30.67 -43.21 -3.03
C TYR A 1074 -30.07 -42.07 -2.20
N PHE A 1075 -29.55 -42.36 -1.01
CA PHE A 1075 -29.03 -41.34 -0.09
C PHE A 1075 -27.71 -40.68 -0.56
N LEU A 1076 -27.00 -41.23 -1.55
CA LEU A 1076 -25.87 -40.54 -2.18
C LEU A 1076 -26.29 -39.24 -2.87
N ASN A 1077 -27.56 -39.14 -3.30
CA ASN A 1077 -28.08 -37.97 -4.03
C ASN A 1077 -28.28 -36.72 -3.15
N TYR A 1078 -28.21 -36.83 -1.82
CA TYR A 1078 -28.27 -35.67 -0.91
C TYR A 1078 -26.97 -34.88 -0.88
N TYR A 1079 -25.87 -35.52 -1.26
CA TYR A 1079 -24.53 -34.99 -1.14
C TYR A 1079 -23.96 -34.64 -2.51
N THR A 1080 -23.40 -33.44 -2.61
CA THR A 1080 -22.51 -33.07 -3.69
C THR A 1080 -21.29 -33.99 -3.69
N VAL A 1081 -20.63 -34.07 -4.83
CA VAL A 1081 -19.50 -34.97 -5.01
C VAL A 1081 -18.30 -34.61 -4.10
N ARG A 1082 -18.15 -33.32 -3.76
CA ARG A 1082 -17.18 -32.85 -2.76
C ARG A 1082 -17.56 -33.26 -1.34
N GLU A 1083 -18.82 -33.16 -0.97
CA GLU A 1083 -19.32 -33.64 0.33
C GLU A 1083 -19.15 -35.16 0.44
N LEU A 1084 -19.31 -35.92 -0.65
CA LEU A 1084 -19.02 -37.35 -0.68
C LEU A 1084 -17.53 -37.64 -0.43
N CYS A 1085 -16.61 -36.93 -1.09
CA CYS A 1085 -15.17 -37.04 -0.80
C CYS A 1085 -14.87 -36.76 0.68
N PHE A 1086 -15.46 -35.69 1.21
CA PHE A 1086 -15.29 -35.31 2.61
C PHE A 1086 -15.83 -36.38 3.58
N LEU A 1087 -16.99 -36.96 3.28
CA LEU A 1087 -17.55 -38.07 4.04
C LEU A 1087 -16.66 -39.32 3.94
N THR A 1088 -16.07 -39.62 2.79
CA THR A 1088 -15.17 -40.78 2.65
C THR A 1088 -13.93 -40.68 3.52
N ASP A 1089 -13.37 -39.47 3.68
CA ASP A 1089 -12.18 -39.24 4.52
C ASP A 1089 -12.53 -39.22 6.03
N LEU A 1090 -13.70 -38.69 6.41
CA LEU A 1090 -14.05 -38.46 7.82
C LEU A 1090 -14.90 -39.55 8.48
N LEU A 1091 -15.70 -40.31 7.72
CA LEU A 1091 -16.47 -41.43 8.25
C LEU A 1091 -15.57 -42.47 8.98
N PRO A 1092 -14.36 -42.82 8.51
CA PRO A 1092 -13.45 -43.69 9.24
C PRO A 1092 -12.93 -43.12 10.58
N CYS A 1093 -13.12 -41.82 10.82
CA CYS A 1093 -12.60 -41.06 11.97
C CYS A 1093 -13.70 -40.57 12.92
N VAL A 1094 -14.93 -41.09 12.81
CA VAL A 1094 -16.10 -40.68 13.62
C VAL A 1094 -15.92 -40.82 15.14
N ASP A 1095 -14.90 -41.53 15.62
CA ASP A 1095 -14.53 -41.61 17.04
C ASP A 1095 -13.90 -40.30 17.56
N GLN A 1096 -13.35 -39.48 16.67
CA GLN A 1096 -12.70 -38.23 17.03
C GLN A 1096 -13.74 -37.08 17.09
N PRO A 1097 -13.79 -36.29 18.18
CA PRO A 1097 -14.85 -35.27 18.36
C PRO A 1097 -14.83 -34.14 17.33
N LYS A 1098 -13.64 -33.76 16.84
CA LYS A 1098 -13.45 -32.61 15.95
C LYS A 1098 -13.96 -32.90 14.53
N GLU A 1099 -13.67 -34.10 14.06
CA GLU A 1099 -14.05 -34.68 12.78
C GLU A 1099 -15.55 -34.99 12.77
N TRP A 1100 -16.07 -35.52 13.89
CA TRP A 1100 -17.51 -35.72 14.06
C TRP A 1100 -18.30 -34.40 14.01
N GLY A 1101 -17.79 -33.32 14.59
CA GLY A 1101 -18.42 -31.99 14.51
C GLY A 1101 -18.54 -31.44 13.08
N GLN A 1102 -17.76 -31.96 12.12
CA GLN A 1102 -17.83 -31.61 10.70
C GLN A 1102 -18.73 -32.56 9.89
N VAL A 1103 -18.80 -33.83 10.28
CA VAL A 1103 -19.65 -34.85 9.63
C VAL A 1103 -21.11 -34.72 10.07
N TRP A 1104 -21.36 -34.42 11.35
CA TRP A 1104 -22.71 -34.41 11.93
C TRP A 1104 -23.68 -33.44 11.21
N PRO A 1105 -23.31 -32.17 10.92
CA PRO A 1105 -24.20 -31.26 10.20
C PRO A 1105 -24.62 -31.78 8.82
N LEU A 1106 -23.70 -32.44 8.09
CA LEU A 1106 -23.97 -33.01 6.78
C LEU A 1106 -24.96 -34.18 6.86
N LEU A 1107 -24.86 -35.03 7.89
CA LEU A 1107 -25.78 -36.14 8.10
C LEU A 1107 -27.16 -35.68 8.59
N GLN A 1108 -27.21 -34.63 9.40
CA GLN A 1108 -28.45 -34.05 9.92
C GLN A 1108 -29.35 -33.49 8.80
N CYS A 1109 -28.79 -33.13 7.65
CA CYS A 1109 -29.57 -32.69 6.48
C CYS A 1109 -30.51 -33.77 5.92
N VAL A 1110 -30.24 -35.05 6.19
CA VAL A 1110 -31.07 -36.17 5.71
C VAL A 1110 -32.17 -36.52 6.74
N ASP A 1111 -31.88 -36.37 8.03
CA ASP A 1111 -32.85 -36.55 9.12
C ASP A 1111 -32.62 -35.49 10.21
N LEU A 1112 -33.41 -34.42 10.16
CA LEU A 1112 -33.35 -33.32 11.13
C LEU A 1112 -33.74 -33.76 12.56
N SER A 1113 -34.43 -34.90 12.69
CA SER A 1113 -34.88 -35.46 13.97
C SER A 1113 -33.90 -36.48 14.56
N ALA A 1114 -32.82 -36.80 13.85
CA ALA A 1114 -31.83 -37.76 14.28
C ALA A 1114 -31.08 -37.28 15.55
N ASP A 1115 -30.96 -38.17 16.53
CA ASP A 1115 -30.13 -37.94 17.72
C ASP A 1115 -28.65 -38.15 17.37
N GLU A 1116 -27.80 -37.17 17.72
CA GLU A 1116 -26.38 -37.17 17.39
C GLU A 1116 -25.66 -38.42 17.92
N LYS A 1117 -25.93 -38.80 19.18
CA LYS A 1117 -25.25 -39.91 19.83
C LYS A 1117 -25.70 -41.25 19.25
N VAL A 1118 -27.00 -41.41 19.01
CA VAL A 1118 -27.57 -42.61 18.38
C VAL A 1118 -27.05 -42.79 16.96
N THR A 1119 -26.98 -41.72 16.18
CA THR A 1119 -26.49 -41.76 14.79
C THR A 1119 -25.00 -42.09 14.74
N ARG A 1120 -24.21 -41.47 15.63
CA ARG A 1120 -22.79 -41.80 15.79
C ARG A 1120 -22.56 -43.27 16.13
N ASP A 1121 -23.34 -43.82 17.05
CA ASP A 1121 -23.23 -45.23 17.45
C ASP A 1121 -23.70 -46.19 16.34
N LYS A 1122 -24.72 -45.82 15.55
CA LYS A 1122 -25.13 -46.56 14.34
C LYS A 1122 -24.02 -46.60 13.30
N ILE A 1123 -23.38 -45.47 13.01
CA ILE A 1123 -22.26 -45.40 12.06
C ILE A 1123 -21.09 -46.23 12.56
N LYS A 1124 -20.72 -46.15 13.85
CA LYS A 1124 -19.67 -47.02 14.41
C LYS A 1124 -20.00 -48.50 14.26
N LYS A 1125 -21.28 -48.88 14.37
CA LYS A 1125 -21.74 -50.26 14.21
C LYS A 1125 -21.71 -50.72 12.75
N ALA A 1126 -22.14 -49.88 11.81
CA ALA A 1126 -22.06 -50.12 10.37
C ALA A 1126 -20.59 -50.21 9.92
N LEU A 1127 -19.77 -49.22 10.30
CA LEU A 1127 -18.33 -49.23 10.03
C LEU A 1127 -17.63 -50.45 10.66
N LYS A 1128 -18.02 -50.94 11.85
CA LYS A 1128 -17.43 -52.16 12.43
C LYS A 1128 -17.71 -53.44 11.64
N ARG A 1129 -18.80 -53.49 10.86
CA ARG A 1129 -19.08 -54.61 9.95
C ARG A 1129 -18.20 -54.55 8.71
N ASP A 1130 -17.93 -53.35 8.20
CA ASP A 1130 -17.22 -53.13 6.93
C ASP A 1130 -15.79 -52.56 7.07
N LEU A 1131 -15.26 -52.46 8.30
CA LEU A 1131 -13.98 -51.79 8.64
C LEU A 1131 -12.73 -52.43 8.03
N THR A 1132 -12.85 -53.63 7.45
CA THR A 1132 -11.76 -54.25 6.66
C THR A 1132 -11.67 -53.68 5.24
N LEU A 1133 -12.75 -53.10 4.70
CA LEU A 1133 -12.85 -52.62 3.32
C LEU A 1133 -12.37 -51.17 3.13
N LEU A 1134 -12.59 -50.28 4.10
CA LEU A 1134 -12.21 -48.86 4.00
C LEU A 1134 -10.71 -48.59 4.26
N ARG A 1135 -9.94 -49.57 4.75
CA ARG A 1135 -8.54 -49.38 5.18
C ARG A 1135 -7.50 -50.25 4.49
N SER A 1136 -7.85 -51.15 3.55
CA SER A 1136 -6.87 -52.09 2.96
C SER A 1136 -6.66 -51.96 1.44
N SER A 1137 -5.36 -51.89 1.09
CA SER A 1137 -4.68 -51.99 -0.21
C SER A 1137 -4.79 -50.81 -1.20
N SER A 1138 -3.63 -50.27 -1.57
CA SER A 1138 -3.38 -49.43 -2.74
C SER A 1138 -3.03 -50.34 -3.90
N GLY A 1139 -3.86 -50.41 -4.96
CA GLY A 1139 -3.52 -51.13 -6.18
C GLY A 1139 -4.65 -51.85 -6.93
N GLU A 1140 -5.89 -51.89 -6.42
CA GLU A 1140 -7.02 -52.44 -7.18
C GLU A 1140 -7.62 -51.38 -8.12
N PRO A 1141 -7.81 -51.66 -9.43
CA PRO A 1141 -8.31 -50.70 -10.43
C PRO A 1141 -9.76 -50.25 -10.22
N ASP A 1142 -10.52 -50.91 -9.34
CA ASP A 1142 -11.92 -50.57 -9.03
C ASP A 1142 -12.10 -50.03 -7.59
N LYS A 1143 -11.00 -49.69 -6.91
CA LYS A 1143 -11.03 -49.33 -5.48
C LYS A 1143 -11.95 -48.14 -5.22
N GLU A 1144 -11.88 -47.12 -6.06
CA GLU A 1144 -12.62 -45.87 -5.91
C GLU A 1144 -14.13 -46.10 -6.14
N VAL A 1145 -14.47 -46.94 -7.12
CA VAL A 1145 -15.87 -47.32 -7.41
C VAL A 1145 -16.46 -48.11 -6.25
N LYS A 1146 -15.67 -49.04 -5.71
CA LYS A 1146 -16.04 -49.81 -4.52
C LYS A 1146 -16.24 -48.91 -3.31
N LEU A 1147 -15.32 -47.98 -3.05
CA LEU A 1147 -15.42 -47.02 -1.97
C LEU A 1147 -16.70 -46.17 -2.05
N LEU A 1148 -17.07 -45.72 -3.25
CA LEU A 1148 -18.31 -44.97 -3.48
C LEU A 1148 -19.56 -45.81 -3.17
N ASN A 1149 -19.58 -47.07 -3.59
CA ASN A 1149 -20.67 -48.01 -3.31
C ASN A 1149 -20.75 -48.37 -1.81
N ASP A 1150 -19.62 -48.51 -1.13
CA ASP A 1150 -19.54 -48.81 0.30
C ASP A 1150 -20.10 -47.63 1.11
N VAL A 1151 -19.74 -46.39 0.76
CA VAL A 1151 -20.31 -45.18 1.37
C VAL A 1151 -21.81 -45.11 1.13
N GLY A 1152 -22.27 -45.41 -0.09
CA GLY A 1152 -23.70 -45.49 -0.40
C GLY A 1152 -24.45 -46.55 0.41
N SER A 1153 -23.80 -47.67 0.70
CA SER A 1153 -24.36 -48.75 1.54
C SER A 1153 -24.44 -48.35 3.00
N VAL A 1154 -23.38 -47.74 3.55
CA VAL A 1154 -23.35 -47.21 4.93
C VAL A 1154 -24.43 -46.15 5.14
N LEU A 1155 -24.61 -45.22 4.19
CA LEU A 1155 -25.69 -44.23 4.25
C LEU A 1155 -27.08 -44.89 4.14
N GLY A 1156 -27.21 -45.94 3.32
CA GLY A 1156 -28.42 -46.75 3.20
C GLY A 1156 -28.83 -47.41 4.53
N GLU A 1157 -27.89 -48.04 5.22
CA GLU A 1157 -28.13 -48.63 6.55
C GLU A 1157 -28.42 -47.56 7.61
N LEU A 1158 -27.72 -46.42 7.54
CA LEU A 1158 -27.86 -45.36 8.54
C LEU A 1158 -29.27 -44.77 8.56
N PHE A 1159 -29.81 -44.53 7.37
CA PHE A 1159 -31.11 -43.89 7.15
C PHE A 1159 -32.20 -44.92 6.79
N GLU A 1160 -32.00 -46.19 7.14
CA GLU A 1160 -33.01 -47.24 6.96
C GLU A 1160 -34.30 -46.86 7.74
N GLY A 1161 -35.37 -46.63 6.99
CA GLY A 1161 -36.67 -46.18 7.53
C GLY A 1161 -36.95 -44.67 7.45
N VAL A 1162 -35.97 -43.85 7.01
CA VAL A 1162 -36.20 -42.43 6.68
C VAL A 1162 -36.85 -42.35 5.31
N LEU A 1163 -37.99 -41.66 5.21
CA LEU A 1163 -38.68 -41.49 3.94
C LEU A 1163 -37.85 -40.58 3.00
N PRO A 1164 -37.65 -40.99 1.74
CA PRO A 1164 -37.09 -40.14 0.69
C PRO A 1164 -37.77 -38.76 0.64
N GLN A 1165 -37.07 -37.69 1.04
CA GLN A 1165 -37.54 -36.31 0.91
C GLN A 1165 -36.61 -35.52 -0.01
N VAL A 1166 -37.14 -34.90 -1.07
CA VAL A 1166 -36.31 -34.04 -1.93
C VAL A 1166 -35.70 -32.93 -1.07
N ARG A 1167 -34.37 -32.81 -1.08
CA ARG A 1167 -33.63 -31.77 -0.34
C ARG A 1167 -34.22 -30.40 -0.72
N PRO A 1168 -34.78 -29.62 0.22
CA PRO A 1168 -35.12 -28.23 -0.05
C PRO A 1168 -33.82 -27.52 -0.44
N LEU A 1169 -33.80 -26.84 -1.59
CA LEU A 1169 -32.62 -26.10 -2.08
C LEU A 1169 -32.30 -24.85 -1.24
N GLU A 1170 -33.07 -24.59 -0.18
CA GLU A 1170 -32.90 -23.47 0.71
C GLU A 1170 -32.21 -23.93 1.99
N VAL A 1171 -31.26 -23.12 2.46
CA VAL A 1171 -30.46 -23.24 3.69
C VAL A 1171 -29.11 -23.97 3.52
N PHE A 1172 -28.09 -23.24 3.05
CA PHE A 1172 -26.89 -22.83 3.82
C PHE A 1172 -25.84 -22.18 2.88
N ILE A 1173 -25.61 -20.87 3.06
CA ILE A 1173 -24.29 -20.21 3.02
C ILE A 1173 -24.23 -19.35 4.27
#